data_AF-E6VRW1-F1
#
_entry.id   AF-E6VRW1-F1
#
_cell.length_a   1.000
_cell.length_b   1.000
_cell.length_c   1.000
_cell.angle_alpha   90.00
_cell.angle_beta   90.00
_cell.angle_gamma   90.00
#
_symmetry.space_group_name_H-M   'P 1'
#
loop_
_entity.id
_entity.type
_entity.pdbx_description
1 polymer ?
#
loop_
_entity_poly.entity_id
_entity_poly.type
_entity_poly.pdbx_seq_one_letter_code
_entity_poly.pdbx_strand_id
1 'polypeptide(L)'
;MIPRIPRIFFDPSDHRLLGIVNDVLDPEKRPGRDVKTLLEPYLHPHGIKTLASTGNLRIAYAVVSLIGSLETGRAGERLQSLRALRDEVLTSPTGPMRRNTARVLIQIMKELVRAKSGSLEQLKLAHEFRVAATGKPRIILAQLRKYHLMEMPEEWNQVAFDDRVHDANTKGRKSPTHLIMDAWIKGIRRLTVVHYNFVRPDVARELLESARIMGVEVHVGVELAARHRDRFVNIIWEPKGFTEDGDYLRFLESEPVRAFMDQGREVSLCRRRYVYAVLESFNRNHRSSIMREFGLDLPRLERADFDGYVGSGQPSLVHLGGFIHKTALPLMRERVAVLRQEFAQTADPETRRDIEMQVDALDALDADTFVQRYLLPGDNPGLPNPLLPATDDPELLTLSPLELMTRLRGLHSVNRFVLNTVDLTQADVIELLYDCRGLINHLELFSLRDLVDNRFRDGKALGELREALNSGDVVALKRIILDNIDQLCLGEMDCKAESDEAVKLREILSDINTLAGLYAHNHLHTCIGSGSTGHSSRNFGMGFAILETLPVRAVRALLHRARGFRSLCLPVATTVRERHTYTPRSAVTPLGRAAITVLGRVPLLRRLVRSREVDYLSEHTRVTPGRCGNLVMLGGQVDPSNDLTLSGEAVRERAERLTPFYLNTTLRNWLKVLVGFIPAFLTFSLSQDWWLLAYFGAFIWLGITAGRNVIQSVMGGGGFGSLSLLRWHQYVNWSRIADSLMFTGFSVPLLDWLCKSVLLDAGFGITTATNPVLLYAVMGVTNGLYIFSHNVFRGLPGKAAFWNLFRSALSIPLAVGFNWAAGGLLASFGVAAVDPVLQQWAAVISKLASDCVGGAIEGLVDRGANVHMRVWDYRGKIAQVLSVYARLEGLFPERDMQRMMADPGTFVREVRELEARRGIKEELDKAVMLNALDLLTFWMYQPRAATALKALLREMKPEERRIFFVSQHVLMRERDVSQLFVDGMVGKNFSRALSFYLMRYPGYLRALDAMLLRLGGSGSSGQRPVAAGDEAD
;
A
#
# COMPACT_ATOMS: atom_id res chain seq x y z
N MET A 1 29.39 16.46 -10.15
CA MET A 1 30.38 15.39 -9.89
C MET A 1 30.07 14.78 -8.53
N ILE A 2 30.00 13.45 -8.42
CA ILE A 2 29.86 12.79 -7.10
C ILE A 2 31.20 12.98 -6.35
N PRO A 3 31.21 13.51 -5.12
CA PRO A 3 32.44 13.56 -4.32
C PRO A 3 33.02 12.15 -4.15
N ARG A 4 34.34 11.98 -4.01
CA ARG A 4 34.94 10.66 -3.76
C ARG A 4 34.46 10.10 -2.41
N ILE A 5 33.43 9.25 -2.44
CA ILE A 5 32.87 8.61 -1.25
C ILE A 5 33.80 7.45 -0.83
N PRO A 6 34.21 7.36 0.44
CA PRO A 6 34.99 6.23 0.94
C PRO A 6 34.27 4.89 0.74
N ARG A 7 35.00 3.83 0.33
CA ARG A 7 34.46 2.47 0.10
C ARG A 7 33.82 1.80 1.32
N ILE A 8 33.97 2.39 2.51
CA ILE A 8 33.34 1.94 3.75
C ILE A 8 31.83 2.25 3.82
N PHE A 9 31.35 3.22 3.01
CA PHE A 9 29.95 3.59 2.90
C PHE A 9 29.34 3.03 1.62
N PHE A 10 28.06 2.64 1.71
CA PHE A 10 27.26 2.03 0.65
C PHE A 10 27.76 0.64 0.20
N ASP A 11 26.83 -0.18 -0.27
CA ASP A 11 27.14 -1.49 -0.83
C ASP A 11 27.32 -1.38 -2.36
N PRO A 12 28.15 -2.23 -3.01
CA PRO A 12 28.26 -2.25 -4.47
C PRO A 12 26.91 -2.47 -5.19
N SER A 13 25.96 -3.10 -4.50
CA SER A 13 24.60 -3.29 -4.99
C SER A 13 23.77 -2.00 -4.98
N ASP A 14 24.07 -1.04 -4.10
CA ASP A 14 23.40 0.27 -4.07
C ASP A 14 23.76 1.06 -5.34
N HIS A 15 25.05 1.04 -5.71
CA HIS A 15 25.51 1.64 -6.96
C HIS A 15 24.94 0.96 -8.22
N ARG A 16 24.82 -0.37 -8.21
CA ARG A 16 24.18 -1.11 -9.33
C ARG A 16 22.70 -0.75 -9.48
N LEU A 17 21.97 -0.67 -8.36
CA LEU A 17 20.58 -0.24 -8.36
C LEU A 17 20.46 1.18 -8.94
N LEU A 18 21.32 2.10 -8.50
CA LEU A 18 21.35 3.48 -8.99
C LEU A 18 21.62 3.56 -10.49
N GLY A 19 22.64 2.84 -10.97
CA GLY A 19 22.97 2.78 -12.40
C GLY A 19 21.79 2.31 -13.23
N ILE A 20 21.11 1.27 -12.76
CA ILE A 20 19.90 0.75 -13.40
C ILE A 20 18.78 1.79 -13.43
N VAL A 21 18.49 2.47 -12.33
CA VAL A 21 17.42 3.47 -12.32
C VAL A 21 17.74 4.61 -13.29
N ASN A 22 18.96 5.12 -13.27
CA ASN A 22 19.39 6.18 -14.18
C ASN A 22 19.36 5.73 -15.65
N ASP A 23 19.74 4.48 -15.94
CA ASP A 23 19.67 3.92 -17.29
C ASP A 23 18.24 3.78 -17.81
N VAL A 24 17.26 3.56 -16.93
CA VAL A 24 15.83 3.46 -17.32
C VAL A 24 15.17 4.83 -17.44
N LEU A 25 15.64 5.84 -16.69
CA LEU A 25 15.14 7.21 -16.75
C LEU A 25 15.72 8.02 -17.92
N ASP A 26 16.83 7.58 -18.50
CA ASP A 26 17.51 8.26 -19.61
C ASP A 26 16.69 8.12 -20.92
N PRO A 27 16.15 9.21 -21.49
CA PRO A 27 15.32 9.17 -22.70
C PRO A 27 16.06 8.67 -23.94
N GLU A 28 17.39 8.87 -24.00
CA GLU A 28 18.22 8.42 -25.13
C GLU A 28 18.52 6.92 -25.04
N LYS A 29 18.64 6.41 -23.81
CA LYS A 29 18.66 4.98 -23.52
C LYS A 29 17.22 4.49 -23.37
N ARG A 30 16.46 4.46 -24.47
CA ARG A 30 15.12 3.83 -24.52
C ARG A 30 15.12 2.60 -23.60
N PRO A 31 14.20 2.49 -22.63
CA PRO A 31 14.20 1.39 -21.68
C PRO A 31 14.31 0.10 -22.47
N GLY A 32 15.45 -0.58 -22.32
CA GLY A 32 15.82 -1.68 -23.20
C GLY A 32 14.68 -2.69 -23.26
N ARG A 33 14.51 -3.34 -24.40
CA ARG A 33 13.58 -4.47 -24.62
C ARG A 33 13.57 -5.44 -23.41
N ASP A 34 14.71 -5.57 -22.73
CA ASP A 34 14.96 -6.30 -21.48
C ASP A 34 14.11 -5.92 -20.24
N VAL A 35 13.69 -4.66 -20.07
CA VAL A 35 12.94 -4.23 -18.87
C VAL A 35 11.46 -4.57 -19.00
N LYS A 36 10.90 -4.39 -20.21
CA LYS A 36 9.51 -4.76 -20.51
C LYS A 36 9.28 -6.26 -20.38
N THR A 37 10.25 -7.08 -20.80
CA THR A 37 10.14 -8.54 -20.73
C THR A 37 10.28 -9.09 -19.30
N LEU A 38 11.12 -8.48 -18.46
CA LEU A 38 11.20 -8.83 -17.02
C LEU A 38 9.91 -8.53 -16.25
N LEU A 39 9.00 -7.74 -16.80
CA LEU A 39 7.67 -7.43 -16.24
C LEU A 39 6.54 -8.03 -17.08
N GLU A 40 6.86 -8.98 -17.97
CA GLU A 40 5.88 -9.67 -18.80
C GLU A 40 4.72 -10.21 -17.93
N PRO A 41 3.46 -10.03 -18.37
CA PRO A 41 2.30 -10.63 -17.74
C PRO A 41 2.46 -12.14 -17.59
N TYR A 42 1.66 -12.72 -16.71
CA TYR A 42 1.70 -14.15 -16.36
C TYR A 42 2.92 -14.55 -15.54
N LEU A 43 4.11 -13.97 -15.71
CA LEU A 43 5.26 -14.38 -14.92
C LEU A 43 5.22 -13.91 -13.45
N HIS A 44 5.38 -14.86 -12.53
CA HIS A 44 5.28 -14.65 -11.09
C HIS A 44 6.60 -14.13 -10.47
N PRO A 45 6.56 -13.24 -9.44
CA PRO A 45 7.76 -12.72 -8.77
C PRO A 45 8.70 -13.78 -8.18
N HIS A 46 8.14 -14.88 -7.66
CA HIS A 46 8.90 -16.04 -7.17
C HIS A 46 9.19 -17.11 -8.23
N GLY A 47 8.83 -16.85 -9.49
CA GLY A 47 8.93 -17.78 -10.61
C GLY A 47 10.30 -17.73 -11.30
N ILE A 48 10.31 -18.02 -12.61
CA ILE A 48 11.54 -18.18 -13.40
C ILE A 48 12.41 -16.89 -13.40
N LYS A 49 11.78 -15.72 -13.26
CA LYS A 49 12.45 -14.41 -13.17
C LYS A 49 13.46 -14.32 -12.02
N THR A 50 13.32 -15.14 -10.98
CA THR A 50 14.27 -15.17 -9.84
C THR A 50 15.66 -15.66 -10.22
N LEU A 51 15.79 -16.41 -11.33
CA LEU A 51 17.08 -16.89 -11.83
C LEU A 51 17.85 -15.82 -12.62
N ALA A 52 17.14 -14.83 -13.18
CA ALA A 52 17.73 -13.77 -14.01
C ALA A 52 17.95 -12.46 -13.25
N SER A 53 17.11 -12.13 -12.27
CA SER A 53 17.19 -10.87 -11.52
C SER A 53 16.77 -11.01 -10.05
N THR A 54 17.33 -10.17 -9.18
CA THR A 54 16.99 -10.11 -7.75
C THR A 54 15.67 -9.37 -7.52
N GLY A 55 14.94 -9.71 -6.45
CA GLY A 55 13.64 -9.08 -6.14
C GLY A 55 13.72 -7.56 -6.02
N ASN A 56 14.75 -7.02 -5.36
CA ASN A 56 14.93 -5.57 -5.22
C ASN A 56 15.06 -4.86 -6.57
N LEU A 57 15.76 -5.47 -7.53
CA LEU A 57 15.89 -4.91 -8.87
C LEU A 57 14.57 -4.98 -9.63
N ARG A 58 13.83 -6.10 -9.53
CA ARG A 58 12.53 -6.22 -10.18
C ARG A 58 11.49 -5.23 -9.64
N ILE A 59 11.48 -5.00 -8.33
CA ILE A 59 10.64 -3.95 -7.74
C ILE A 59 11.03 -2.58 -8.30
N ALA A 60 12.33 -2.26 -8.36
CA ALA A 60 12.78 -1.00 -8.91
C ALA A 60 12.36 -0.82 -10.38
N TYR A 61 12.53 -1.86 -11.21
CA TYR A 61 12.04 -1.87 -12.59
C TYR A 61 10.53 -1.64 -12.66
N ALA A 62 9.75 -2.32 -11.83
CA ALA A 62 8.29 -2.19 -11.84
C ALA A 62 7.84 -0.78 -11.47
N VAL A 63 8.49 -0.14 -10.48
CA VAL A 63 8.16 1.23 -10.11
C VAL A 63 8.57 2.22 -11.21
N VAL A 64 9.78 2.11 -11.75
CA VAL A 64 10.23 3.05 -12.79
C VAL A 64 9.39 2.89 -14.06
N SER A 65 9.07 1.65 -14.45
CA SER A 65 8.15 1.38 -15.57
C SER A 65 6.77 1.99 -15.32
N LEU A 66 6.25 1.88 -14.09
CA LEU A 66 4.98 2.51 -13.74
C LEU A 66 5.09 4.03 -13.84
N ILE A 67 6.07 4.67 -13.20
CA ILE A 67 6.24 6.13 -13.20
C ILE A 67 6.35 6.65 -14.65
N GLY A 68 7.19 6.03 -15.49
CA GLY A 68 7.29 6.41 -16.90
C GLY A 68 5.97 6.23 -17.66
N SER A 69 5.24 5.14 -17.41
CA SER A 69 3.91 4.93 -18.01
C SER A 69 2.86 5.92 -17.51
N LEU A 70 2.97 6.43 -16.29
CA LEU A 70 2.06 7.43 -15.74
C LEU A 70 2.23 8.79 -16.43
N GLU A 71 3.44 9.10 -16.91
CA GLU A 71 3.75 10.36 -17.61
C GLU A 71 3.37 10.31 -19.09
N THR A 72 3.62 9.19 -19.78
CA THR A 72 3.52 9.12 -21.26
C THR A 72 2.75 7.91 -21.79
N GLY A 73 2.47 6.91 -20.95
CA GLY A 73 1.87 5.64 -21.37
C GLY A 73 0.36 5.71 -21.53
N ARG A 74 -0.21 4.81 -22.33
CA ARG A 74 -1.67 4.66 -22.47
C ARG A 74 -2.28 3.93 -21.26
N ALA A 75 -3.60 4.05 -21.07
CA ALA A 75 -4.31 3.41 -19.95
C ALA A 75 -3.99 1.91 -19.77
N GLY A 76 -3.96 1.14 -20.87
CA GLY A 76 -3.59 -0.28 -20.81
C GLY A 76 -2.16 -0.54 -20.31
N GLU A 77 -1.19 0.26 -20.74
CA GLU A 77 0.22 0.15 -20.30
C GLU A 77 0.38 0.55 -18.83
N ARG A 78 -0.37 1.57 -18.38
CA ARG A 78 -0.45 1.99 -16.98
C ARG A 78 -0.99 0.88 -16.08
N LEU A 79 -2.11 0.27 -16.47
CA LEU A 79 -2.74 -0.83 -15.72
C LEU A 79 -1.84 -2.08 -15.68
N GLN A 80 -1.18 -2.41 -16.78
CA GLN A 80 -0.22 -3.51 -16.83
C GLN A 80 0.97 -3.26 -15.89
N SER A 81 1.55 -2.06 -15.93
CA SER A 81 2.65 -1.66 -15.05
C SER A 81 2.23 -1.66 -13.57
N LEU A 82 1.00 -1.24 -13.28
CA LEU A 82 0.43 -1.26 -11.92
C LEU A 82 0.28 -2.70 -11.39
N ARG A 83 -0.20 -3.64 -12.23
CA ARG A 83 -0.28 -5.07 -11.87
C ARG A 83 1.09 -5.64 -11.55
N ALA A 84 2.07 -5.42 -12.43
CA ALA A 84 3.43 -5.90 -12.23
C ALA A 84 4.05 -5.31 -10.94
N LEU A 85 3.81 -4.04 -10.66
CA LEU A 85 4.24 -3.40 -9.42
C LEU A 85 3.59 -4.03 -8.19
N ARG A 86 2.26 -4.17 -8.19
CA ARG A 86 1.50 -4.74 -7.08
C ARG A 86 2.02 -6.14 -6.74
N ASP A 87 2.23 -6.97 -7.75
CA ASP A 87 2.70 -8.33 -7.59
C ASP A 87 4.12 -8.38 -7.02
N GLU A 88 5.07 -7.63 -7.60
CA GLU A 88 6.46 -7.62 -7.12
C GLU A 88 6.57 -7.07 -5.69
N VAL A 89 5.85 -6.00 -5.37
CA VAL A 89 5.97 -5.30 -4.09
C VAL A 89 5.25 -6.03 -2.96
N LEU A 90 4.14 -6.73 -3.21
CA LEU A 90 3.45 -7.51 -2.16
C LEU A 90 4.08 -8.89 -1.94
N THR A 91 4.71 -9.45 -2.98
CA THR A 91 5.20 -10.83 -2.96
C THR A 91 6.65 -10.94 -2.48
N SER A 92 7.50 -9.98 -2.87
CA SER A 92 8.94 -10.01 -2.57
C SER A 92 9.32 -9.76 -1.10
N PRO A 93 8.64 -8.89 -0.32
CA PRO A 93 9.01 -8.66 1.08
C PRO A 93 8.74 -9.89 1.96
N THR A 94 9.76 -10.31 2.71
CA THR A 94 9.72 -11.50 3.57
C THR A 94 9.36 -11.20 5.04
N GLY A 95 9.25 -9.91 5.40
CA GLY A 95 9.00 -9.45 6.77
C GLY A 95 7.54 -9.54 7.23
N PRO A 96 7.27 -9.32 8.54
CA PRO A 96 5.92 -9.36 9.10
C PRO A 96 5.07 -8.12 8.74
N MET A 97 5.70 -7.04 8.26
CA MET A 97 5.03 -5.79 7.86
C MET A 97 4.95 -5.65 6.33
N ARG A 98 4.39 -6.63 5.63
CA ARG A 98 4.46 -6.69 4.16
C ARG A 98 3.81 -5.49 3.48
N ARG A 99 2.59 -5.13 3.87
CA ARG A 99 1.84 -4.03 3.25
C ARG A 99 2.46 -2.67 3.58
N ASN A 100 2.92 -2.46 4.81
CA ASN A 100 3.64 -1.22 5.14
C ASN A 100 5.02 -1.14 4.46
N THR A 101 5.74 -2.27 4.34
CA THR A 101 7.00 -2.32 3.58
C THR A 101 6.77 -1.94 2.13
N ALA A 102 5.72 -2.48 1.53
CA ALA A 102 5.34 -2.20 0.16
C ALA A 102 5.11 -0.70 -0.09
N ARG A 103 4.32 -0.04 0.78
CA ARG A 103 4.06 1.40 0.72
C ARG A 103 5.35 2.22 0.81
N VAL A 104 6.23 1.85 1.74
CA VAL A 104 7.55 2.51 1.93
C VAL A 104 8.44 2.34 0.70
N LEU A 105 8.50 1.15 0.10
CA LEU A 105 9.33 0.90 -1.08
C LEU A 105 8.91 1.74 -2.27
N ILE A 106 7.59 1.85 -2.52
CA ILE A 106 7.07 2.69 -3.61
C ILE A 106 7.38 4.17 -3.31
N GLN A 107 7.20 4.62 -2.07
CA GLN A 107 7.48 6.01 -1.70
C GLN A 107 8.97 6.37 -1.83
N ILE A 108 9.89 5.53 -1.35
CA ILE A 108 11.35 5.76 -1.50
C ILE A 108 11.71 5.85 -2.99
N MET A 109 11.13 4.98 -3.82
CA MET A 109 11.45 4.97 -5.24
C MET A 109 10.88 6.18 -5.98
N LYS A 110 9.71 6.70 -5.60
CA LYS A 110 9.19 7.98 -6.11
C LYS A 110 10.17 9.12 -5.81
N GLU A 111 10.72 9.18 -4.60
CA GLU A 111 11.72 10.20 -4.24
C GLU A 111 13.05 9.97 -4.97
N LEU A 112 13.45 8.72 -5.19
CA LEU A 112 14.67 8.38 -5.92
C LEU A 112 14.62 8.84 -7.38
N VAL A 113 13.46 8.70 -8.04
CA VAL A 113 13.22 9.19 -9.41
C VAL A 113 13.18 10.73 -9.47
N ARG A 114 12.68 11.39 -8.42
CA ARG A 114 12.64 12.87 -8.33
C ARG A 114 14.00 13.49 -8.03
N ALA A 115 14.88 12.78 -7.34
CA ALA A 115 16.19 13.29 -6.96
C ALA A 115 17.11 13.49 -8.18
N LYS A 116 17.93 14.55 -8.16
CA LYS A 116 18.88 14.87 -9.24
C LYS A 116 19.82 13.69 -9.49
N SER A 117 19.92 13.27 -10.75
CA SER A 117 20.76 12.15 -11.20
C SER A 117 22.21 12.34 -10.78
N GLY A 118 22.78 11.30 -10.16
CA GLY A 118 24.18 11.31 -9.71
C GLY A 118 24.44 12.20 -8.49
N SER A 119 23.42 12.49 -7.68
CA SER A 119 23.59 13.14 -6.37
C SER A 119 23.89 12.13 -5.25
N LEU A 120 24.53 12.59 -4.16
CA LEU A 120 24.70 11.78 -2.94
C LEU A 120 23.35 11.35 -2.37
N GLU A 121 22.34 12.21 -2.46
CA GLU A 121 20.98 11.93 -1.98
C GLU A 121 20.35 10.75 -2.72
N GLN A 122 20.53 10.68 -4.05
CA GLN A 122 20.05 9.55 -4.85
C GLN A 122 20.68 8.22 -4.38
N LEU A 123 21.96 8.23 -4.01
CA LEU A 123 22.65 7.05 -3.47
C LEU A 123 22.17 6.67 -2.05
N LYS A 124 21.88 7.65 -1.19
CA LYS A 124 21.24 7.40 0.11
C LYS A 124 19.88 6.74 -0.05
N LEU A 125 19.06 7.23 -0.98
CA LEU A 125 17.75 6.65 -1.28
C LEU A 125 17.86 5.22 -1.81
N ALA A 126 18.85 4.92 -2.67
CA ALA A 126 19.12 3.56 -3.15
C ALA A 126 19.47 2.61 -1.99
N HIS A 127 20.29 3.06 -1.05
CA HIS A 127 20.62 2.29 0.16
C HIS A 127 19.39 2.07 1.05
N GLU A 128 18.62 3.14 1.30
CA GLU A 128 17.39 3.09 2.09
C GLU A 128 16.38 2.12 1.50
N PHE A 129 16.22 2.11 0.16
CA PHE A 129 15.37 1.17 -0.56
C PHE A 129 15.79 -0.27 -0.31
N ARG A 130 17.08 -0.60 -0.48
CA ARG A 130 17.60 -1.96 -0.25
C ARG A 130 17.42 -2.40 1.20
N VAL A 131 17.66 -1.50 2.16
CA VAL A 131 17.51 -1.79 3.58
C VAL A 131 16.03 -1.97 3.95
N ALA A 132 15.13 -1.14 3.40
CA ALA A 132 13.69 -1.27 3.59
C ALA A 132 13.13 -2.57 2.99
N ALA A 133 13.67 -3.04 1.86
CA ALA A 133 13.24 -4.29 1.22
C ALA A 133 13.41 -5.53 2.10
N THR A 134 14.21 -5.44 3.17
CA THR A 134 14.32 -6.51 4.18
C THR A 134 13.06 -6.68 5.04
N GLY A 135 12.14 -5.71 5.04
CA GLY A 135 10.89 -5.75 5.80
C GLY A 135 11.06 -5.70 7.31
N LYS A 136 12.22 -5.27 7.82
CA LYS A 136 12.49 -5.17 9.26
C LYS A 136 11.59 -4.08 9.89
N PRO A 137 10.73 -4.40 10.87
CA PRO A 137 9.74 -3.45 11.41
C PRO A 137 10.30 -2.10 11.83
N ARG A 138 11.45 -2.06 12.51
CA ARG A 138 12.06 -0.80 12.98
C ARG A 138 12.45 0.14 11.83
N ILE A 139 12.96 -0.42 10.73
CA ILE A 139 13.34 0.35 9.54
C ILE A 139 12.07 0.87 8.86
N ILE A 140 11.07 0.01 8.69
CA ILE A 140 9.80 0.39 8.05
C ILE A 140 9.10 1.48 8.85
N LEU A 141 9.01 1.36 10.17
CA LEU A 141 8.43 2.38 11.05
C LEU A 141 9.23 3.69 11.05
N ALA A 142 10.55 3.65 10.90
CA ALA A 142 11.35 4.85 10.73
C ALA A 142 11.08 5.53 9.39
N GLN A 143 10.96 4.75 8.31
CA GLN A 143 10.68 5.26 6.97
C GLN A 143 9.24 5.79 6.83
N LEU A 144 8.25 5.10 7.39
CA LEU A 144 6.88 5.61 7.49
C LEU A 144 6.85 6.99 8.17
N ARG A 145 7.58 7.16 9.28
CA ARG A 145 7.70 8.46 9.96
C ARG A 145 8.42 9.51 9.12
N LYS A 146 9.50 9.14 8.41
CA LYS A 146 10.27 10.03 7.52
C LYS A 146 9.38 10.61 6.41
N TYR A 147 8.52 9.78 5.82
CA TYR A 147 7.64 10.17 4.72
C TYR A 147 6.22 10.57 5.16
N HIS A 148 6.01 10.83 6.46
CA HIS A 148 4.70 11.18 7.01
C HIS A 148 3.57 10.19 6.67
N LEU A 149 3.90 8.93 6.42
CA LEU A 149 2.95 7.86 6.16
C LEU A 149 2.52 7.23 7.50
N MET A 150 1.21 7.11 7.69
CA MET A 150 0.65 6.47 8.87
C MET A 150 0.79 4.95 8.80
N GLU A 151 1.17 4.31 9.92
CA GLU A 151 1.21 2.84 10.03
C GLU A 151 -0.22 2.27 9.93
N MET A 152 -0.45 1.40 8.95
CA MET A 152 -1.73 0.71 8.76
C MET A 152 -1.67 -0.70 9.34
N PRO A 153 -2.80 -1.31 9.75
CA PRO A 153 -2.79 -2.71 10.16
C PRO A 153 -2.43 -3.63 8.98
N GLU A 154 -1.68 -4.70 9.25
CA GLU A 154 -1.25 -5.63 8.21
C GLU A 154 -2.39 -6.54 7.74
N GLU A 155 -3.42 -6.71 8.57
CA GLU A 155 -4.72 -7.30 8.21
C GLU A 155 -5.45 -6.47 7.15
N TRP A 156 -5.15 -5.16 7.07
CA TRP A 156 -5.74 -4.18 6.15
C TRP A 156 -7.26 -4.06 6.30
N ASN A 157 -7.68 -4.03 7.56
CA ASN A 157 -9.08 -3.94 7.97
C ASN A 157 -9.47 -2.54 8.46
N GLN A 158 -8.55 -1.56 8.46
CA GLN A 158 -8.82 -0.20 8.92
C GLN A 158 -9.99 0.46 8.18
N VAL A 159 -10.65 1.42 8.83
CA VAL A 159 -11.61 2.30 8.16
C VAL A 159 -10.85 3.55 7.72
N ALA A 160 -10.49 3.58 6.45
CA ALA A 160 -9.80 4.69 5.81
C ALA A 160 -10.44 5.00 4.46
N PHE A 161 -10.87 6.24 4.26
CA PHE A 161 -11.69 6.63 3.12
C PHE A 161 -11.50 8.07 2.69
N ASP A 162 -12.02 8.42 1.52
CA ASP A 162 -12.22 9.79 1.05
C ASP A 162 -13.44 9.81 0.12
N ASP A 163 -14.50 10.53 0.52
CA ASP A 163 -15.77 10.53 -0.22
C ASP A 163 -15.81 11.56 -1.37
N ARG A 164 -14.76 12.36 -1.58
CA ARG A 164 -14.71 13.30 -2.70
C ARG A 164 -13.29 13.64 -3.12
N VAL A 165 -12.86 13.02 -4.23
CA VAL A 165 -11.58 13.33 -4.89
C VAL A 165 -11.75 13.52 -6.39
N HIS A 166 -10.78 14.19 -7.01
CA HIS A 166 -10.78 14.45 -8.44
C HIS A 166 -9.54 13.87 -9.12
N ASP A 167 -9.73 13.34 -10.32
CA ASP A 167 -8.67 12.83 -11.19
C ASP A 167 -8.34 13.83 -12.32
N ALA A 168 -7.39 13.47 -13.17
CA ALA A 168 -6.96 14.25 -14.33
C ALA A 168 -8.06 14.51 -15.37
N ASN A 169 -9.18 13.78 -15.34
CA ASN A 169 -10.29 14.00 -16.28
C ASN A 169 -11.26 15.08 -15.79
N THR A 170 -11.02 15.66 -14.60
CA THR A 170 -11.76 16.79 -14.05
C THR A 170 -10.85 17.94 -13.64
N LYS A 171 -10.66 18.19 -12.34
CA LYS A 171 -9.78 19.24 -11.79
C LYS A 171 -8.49 18.68 -11.18
N GLY A 172 -8.36 17.35 -11.12
CA GLY A 172 -7.21 16.67 -10.56
C GLY A 172 -6.00 16.75 -11.48
N ARG A 173 -4.79 16.52 -10.96
CA ARG A 173 -3.56 16.44 -11.78
C ARG A 173 -3.14 15.01 -12.17
N LYS A 174 -3.77 13.99 -11.59
CA LYS A 174 -3.30 12.59 -11.64
C LYS A 174 -4.27 11.72 -12.43
N SER A 175 -3.76 10.89 -13.34
CA SER A 175 -4.56 9.87 -14.02
C SER A 175 -5.24 8.93 -13.00
N PRO A 176 -6.34 8.24 -13.38
CA PRO A 176 -7.02 7.30 -12.50
C PRO A 176 -6.05 6.27 -11.87
N THR A 177 -5.16 5.68 -12.68
CA THR A 177 -4.16 4.72 -12.19
C THR A 177 -3.22 5.34 -11.14
N HIS A 178 -2.74 6.58 -11.38
CA HIS A 178 -1.87 7.27 -10.43
C HIS A 178 -2.61 7.62 -9.13
N LEU A 179 -3.86 8.10 -9.24
CA LEU A 179 -4.70 8.43 -8.09
C LEU A 179 -4.89 7.22 -7.18
N ILE A 180 -5.23 6.05 -7.73
CA ILE A 180 -5.40 4.82 -6.96
C ILE A 180 -4.10 4.35 -6.31
N MET A 181 -2.97 4.40 -7.03
CA MET A 181 -1.67 4.08 -6.45
C MET A 181 -1.38 4.97 -5.23
N ASP A 182 -1.60 6.28 -5.35
CA ASP A 182 -1.36 7.24 -4.27
C ASP A 182 -2.34 7.09 -3.10
N ALA A 183 -3.59 6.72 -3.37
CA ALA A 183 -4.59 6.41 -2.34
C ALA A 183 -4.15 5.18 -1.53
N TRP A 184 -3.70 4.13 -2.22
CA TRP A 184 -3.22 2.91 -1.59
C TRP A 184 -1.94 3.13 -0.78
N ILE A 185 -0.99 3.95 -1.27
CA ILE A 185 0.21 4.35 -0.51
C ILE A 185 -0.17 5.06 0.79
N LYS A 186 -1.24 5.87 0.81
CA LYS A 186 -1.73 6.52 2.04
C LYS A 186 -2.47 5.57 2.99
N GLY A 187 -2.89 4.40 2.50
CA GLY A 187 -3.64 3.41 3.27
C GLY A 187 -5.16 3.54 3.16
N ILE A 188 -5.65 4.29 2.18
CA ILE A 188 -7.07 4.47 1.88
C ILE A 188 -7.63 3.16 1.31
N ARG A 189 -8.80 2.75 1.81
CA ARG A 189 -9.50 1.54 1.37
C ARG A 189 -10.74 1.82 0.54
N ARG A 190 -11.40 2.96 0.76
CA ARG A 190 -12.60 3.36 0.02
C ARG A 190 -12.42 4.77 -0.55
N LEU A 191 -12.70 4.95 -1.83
CA LEU A 191 -12.49 6.23 -2.52
C LEU A 191 -13.67 6.54 -3.43
N THR A 192 -14.25 7.72 -3.32
CA THR A 192 -15.22 8.20 -4.31
C THR A 192 -14.54 9.24 -5.20
N VAL A 193 -14.43 8.91 -6.49
CA VAL A 193 -13.90 9.83 -7.51
C VAL A 193 -15.07 10.51 -8.19
N VAL A 194 -15.11 11.84 -8.11
CA VAL A 194 -16.23 12.65 -8.60
C VAL A 194 -15.85 13.33 -9.89
N HIS A 195 -16.58 13.01 -10.95
CA HIS A 195 -16.47 13.61 -12.27
C HIS A 195 -17.46 14.78 -12.44
N TYR A 196 -17.11 15.80 -13.23
CA TYR A 196 -18.01 16.92 -13.49
C TYR A 196 -18.85 16.68 -14.73
N ASN A 197 -20.16 16.76 -14.56
CA ASN A 197 -21.23 16.69 -15.56
C ASN A 197 -21.34 15.37 -16.34
N PHE A 198 -20.24 14.67 -16.65
CA PHE A 198 -20.24 13.41 -17.37
C PHE A 198 -19.01 12.55 -17.01
N VAL A 199 -19.13 11.24 -17.27
CA VAL A 199 -18.03 10.29 -17.17
C VAL A 199 -17.85 9.53 -18.48
N ARG A 200 -16.61 9.36 -18.93
CA ARG A 200 -16.30 8.58 -20.12
C ARG A 200 -16.13 7.10 -19.76
N PRO A 201 -16.67 6.15 -20.55
CA PRO A 201 -16.53 4.72 -20.26
C PRO A 201 -15.08 4.23 -20.16
N ASP A 202 -14.15 4.77 -20.95
CA ASP A 202 -12.73 4.41 -20.90
C ASP A 202 -12.03 4.89 -19.62
N VAL A 203 -12.42 6.07 -19.11
CA VAL A 203 -11.93 6.62 -17.85
C VAL A 203 -12.45 5.80 -16.67
N ALA A 204 -13.76 5.50 -16.66
CA ALA A 204 -14.36 4.64 -15.65
C ALA A 204 -13.72 3.24 -15.64
N ARG A 205 -13.45 2.67 -16.82
CA ARG A 205 -12.77 1.37 -16.95
C ARG A 205 -11.37 1.41 -16.35
N GLU A 206 -10.56 2.42 -16.65
CA GLU A 206 -9.23 2.56 -16.04
C GLU A 206 -9.30 2.70 -14.52
N LEU A 207 -10.25 3.51 -14.02
CA LEU A 207 -10.44 3.74 -12.61
C LEU A 207 -10.83 2.45 -11.86
N LEU A 208 -11.86 1.74 -12.33
CA LEU A 208 -12.33 0.49 -11.72
C LEU A 208 -11.28 -0.62 -11.82
N GLU A 209 -10.61 -0.76 -12.97
CA GLU A 209 -9.56 -1.75 -13.12
C GLU A 209 -8.36 -1.47 -12.20
N SER A 210 -7.91 -0.21 -12.09
CA SER A 210 -6.81 0.15 -11.19
C SER A 210 -7.18 -0.06 -9.72
N ALA A 211 -8.42 0.26 -9.34
CA ALA A 211 -9.00 0.00 -8.02
C ALA A 211 -8.95 -1.49 -7.66
N ARG A 212 -9.44 -2.35 -8.58
CA ARG A 212 -9.40 -3.81 -8.44
C ARG A 212 -7.97 -4.35 -8.37
N ILE A 213 -7.04 -3.77 -9.14
CA ILE A 213 -5.61 -4.13 -9.07
C ILE A 213 -5.02 -3.77 -7.72
N MET A 214 -5.39 -2.68 -7.06
CA MET A 214 -4.81 -2.33 -5.76
C MET A 214 -5.61 -2.84 -4.56
N GLY A 215 -6.82 -3.36 -4.78
CA GLY A 215 -7.74 -3.76 -3.72
C GLY A 215 -8.28 -2.55 -2.94
N VAL A 216 -8.58 -1.47 -3.66
CA VAL A 216 -9.25 -0.27 -3.16
C VAL A 216 -10.69 -0.30 -3.67
N GLU A 217 -11.66 -0.11 -2.80
CA GLU A 217 -13.06 0.05 -3.18
C GLU A 217 -13.24 1.44 -3.77
N VAL A 218 -13.79 1.53 -4.99
CA VAL A 218 -13.98 2.80 -5.66
C VAL A 218 -15.43 3.00 -6.08
N HIS A 219 -15.92 4.20 -5.87
CA HIS A 219 -17.19 4.68 -6.38
C HIS A 219 -16.97 5.81 -7.36
N VAL A 220 -17.76 5.81 -8.43
CA VAL A 220 -17.75 6.86 -9.45
C VAL A 220 -18.96 7.74 -9.22
N GLY A 221 -18.72 9.01 -8.88
CA GLY A 221 -19.75 10.03 -8.74
C GLY A 221 -19.74 10.99 -9.93
N VAL A 222 -20.90 11.57 -10.25
CA VAL A 222 -21.03 12.67 -11.21
C VAL A 222 -21.65 13.87 -10.50
N GLU A 223 -20.90 14.96 -10.41
CA GLU A 223 -21.37 16.23 -9.87
C GLU A 223 -22.07 17.04 -10.96
N LEU A 224 -23.35 17.34 -10.69
CA LEU A 224 -24.28 18.01 -11.59
C LEU A 224 -24.81 19.25 -10.90
N ALA A 225 -24.95 20.34 -11.65
CA ALA A 225 -25.61 21.55 -11.18
C ALA A 225 -27.10 21.51 -11.54
N ALA A 226 -27.95 21.93 -10.62
CA ALA A 226 -29.38 22.12 -10.83
C ALA A 226 -29.77 23.55 -10.43
N ARG A 227 -30.78 24.10 -11.10
CA ARG A 227 -31.26 25.46 -10.83
C ARG A 227 -32.15 25.48 -9.59
N HIS A 228 -31.77 26.28 -8.60
CA HIS A 228 -32.56 26.54 -7.42
C HIS A 228 -32.67 28.05 -7.23
N ARG A 229 -33.88 28.58 -7.44
CA ARG A 229 -34.16 30.02 -7.46
C ARG A 229 -33.28 30.72 -8.52
N ASP A 230 -32.46 31.66 -8.08
CA ASP A 230 -31.54 32.49 -8.87
C ASP A 230 -30.08 32.00 -8.85
N ARG A 231 -29.84 30.78 -8.35
CA ARG A 231 -28.48 30.17 -8.28
C ARG A 231 -28.47 28.70 -8.68
N PHE A 232 -27.28 28.14 -8.77
CA PHE A 232 -27.05 26.71 -8.96
C PHE A 232 -26.71 26.00 -7.65
N VAL A 233 -27.30 24.83 -7.44
CA VAL A 233 -26.93 23.89 -6.37
C VAL A 233 -26.29 22.66 -6.97
N ASN A 234 -25.28 22.10 -6.30
CA ASN A 234 -24.56 20.94 -6.81
C ASN A 234 -25.03 19.65 -6.14
N ILE A 235 -25.40 18.66 -6.95
CA ILE A 235 -25.81 17.33 -6.53
C ILE A 235 -24.79 16.33 -7.09
N ILE A 236 -24.22 15.51 -6.22
CA ILE A 236 -23.36 14.40 -6.64
C ILE A 236 -24.24 13.16 -6.75
N TRP A 237 -24.33 12.63 -7.97
CA TRP A 237 -25.02 11.39 -8.26
C TRP A 237 -24.03 10.22 -8.29
N GLU A 238 -24.28 9.24 -7.44
CA GLU A 238 -23.56 7.98 -7.39
C GLU A 238 -24.54 6.81 -7.62
N PRO A 239 -24.59 6.20 -8.81
CA PRO A 239 -25.37 4.99 -9.02
C PRO A 239 -24.74 3.80 -8.26
N LYS A 240 -25.56 2.98 -7.58
CA LYS A 240 -25.13 1.89 -6.68
C LYS A 240 -25.75 0.55 -7.05
N GLY A 241 -25.39 -0.52 -6.34
CA GLY A 241 -26.04 -1.83 -6.51
C GLY A 241 -25.50 -2.67 -7.67
N PHE A 242 -24.34 -2.30 -8.22
CA PHE A 242 -23.60 -3.14 -9.17
C PHE A 242 -22.86 -4.24 -8.42
N THR A 243 -22.94 -5.47 -8.93
CA THR A 243 -22.23 -6.63 -8.38
C THR A 243 -20.80 -6.72 -8.89
N GLU A 244 -20.59 -6.40 -10.16
CA GLU A 244 -19.29 -6.42 -10.82
C GLU A 244 -18.99 -5.11 -11.53
N ASP A 245 -17.70 -4.77 -11.67
CA ASP A 245 -17.24 -3.59 -12.40
C ASP A 245 -17.79 -3.55 -13.85
N GLY A 246 -17.98 -4.73 -14.46
CA GLY A 246 -18.54 -4.87 -15.80
C GLY A 246 -20.00 -4.44 -15.92
N ASP A 247 -20.80 -4.58 -14.85
CA ASP A 247 -22.19 -4.14 -14.82
C ASP A 247 -22.28 -2.61 -14.93
N TYR A 248 -21.40 -1.91 -14.22
CA TYR A 248 -21.33 -0.45 -14.26
C TYR A 248 -20.91 0.07 -15.63
N LEU A 249 -19.94 -0.59 -16.29
CA LEU A 249 -19.51 -0.19 -17.63
C LEU A 249 -20.63 -0.38 -18.67
N ARG A 250 -21.36 -1.51 -18.61
CA ARG A 250 -22.53 -1.72 -19.48
C ARG A 250 -23.62 -0.68 -19.22
N PHE A 251 -23.82 -0.29 -17.97
CA PHE A 251 -24.74 0.78 -17.60
C PHE A 251 -24.36 2.10 -18.28
N LEU A 252 -23.08 2.50 -18.22
CA LEU A 252 -22.60 3.71 -18.90
C LEU A 252 -22.72 3.66 -20.43
N GLU A 253 -22.66 2.46 -21.01
CA GLU A 253 -22.78 2.24 -22.46
C GLU A 253 -24.24 2.15 -22.94
N SER A 254 -25.21 2.07 -22.02
CA SER A 254 -26.64 2.05 -22.37
C SER A 254 -27.08 3.36 -23.02
N GLU A 255 -27.99 3.27 -23.99
CA GLU A 255 -28.42 4.43 -24.79
C GLU A 255 -28.99 5.59 -23.96
N PRO A 256 -29.91 5.38 -22.99
CA PRO A 256 -30.45 6.48 -22.18
C PRO A 256 -29.37 7.18 -21.34
N VAL A 257 -28.41 6.41 -20.81
CA VAL A 257 -27.31 6.97 -20.00
C VAL A 257 -26.32 7.70 -20.88
N ARG A 258 -25.98 7.16 -22.05
CA ARG A 258 -25.10 7.83 -23.01
C ARG A 258 -25.68 9.17 -23.46
N ALA A 259 -26.98 9.22 -23.78
CA ALA A 259 -27.66 10.46 -24.12
C ALA A 259 -27.59 11.49 -22.98
N PHE A 260 -27.79 11.05 -21.73
CA PHE A 260 -27.64 11.92 -20.56
C PHE A 260 -26.19 12.42 -20.39
N MET A 261 -25.19 11.56 -20.58
CA MET A 261 -23.78 11.96 -20.49
C MET A 261 -23.39 12.95 -21.60
N ASP A 262 -24.00 12.86 -22.78
CA ASP A 262 -23.78 13.80 -23.87
C ASP A 262 -24.38 15.19 -23.55
N GLN A 263 -25.55 15.26 -22.90
CA GLN A 263 -26.06 16.53 -22.34
C GLN A 263 -25.10 17.13 -21.30
N GLY A 264 -24.53 16.30 -20.41
CA GLY A 264 -23.51 16.74 -19.46
C GLY A 264 -22.22 17.25 -20.15
N ARG A 265 -21.90 16.72 -21.33
CA ARG A 265 -20.78 17.20 -22.14
C ARG A 265 -21.04 18.60 -22.68
N GLU A 266 -22.27 18.91 -23.09
CA GLU A 266 -22.67 20.25 -23.55
C GLU A 266 -22.49 21.31 -22.44
N VAL A 267 -22.89 20.98 -21.20
CA VAL A 267 -22.63 21.83 -20.01
C VAL A 267 -21.13 22.09 -19.84
N SER A 268 -20.32 21.04 -19.97
CA SER A 268 -18.87 21.14 -19.85
C SER A 268 -18.25 21.99 -20.97
N LEU A 269 -18.77 21.90 -22.19
CA LEU A 269 -18.36 22.75 -23.33
C LEU A 269 -18.75 24.21 -23.12
N CYS A 270 -19.90 24.49 -22.50
CA CYS A 270 -20.30 25.84 -22.11
C CYS A 270 -19.31 26.43 -21.09
N ARG A 271 -19.02 25.70 -20.00
CA ARG A 271 -18.04 26.11 -18.98
C ARG A 271 -16.64 26.31 -19.56
N ARG A 272 -16.21 25.46 -20.50
CA ARG A 272 -14.92 25.59 -21.18
C ARG A 272 -14.81 26.90 -21.96
N ARG A 273 -15.87 27.32 -22.66
CA ARG A 273 -15.90 28.59 -23.39
C ARG A 273 -15.69 29.78 -22.45
N TYR A 274 -16.31 29.75 -21.26
CA TYR A 274 -16.10 30.77 -20.24
C TYR A 274 -14.64 30.84 -19.78
N VAL A 275 -13.99 29.69 -19.48
CA VAL A 275 -12.58 29.67 -19.05
C VAL A 275 -11.65 30.29 -20.10
N TYR A 276 -11.87 30.02 -21.39
CA TYR A 276 -11.09 30.66 -22.45
C TYR A 276 -11.35 32.17 -22.55
N ALA A 277 -12.59 32.62 -22.32
CA ALA A 277 -12.89 34.05 -22.26
C ALA A 277 -12.18 34.74 -21.09
N VAL A 278 -12.09 34.08 -19.92
CA VAL A 278 -11.32 34.56 -18.76
C VAL A 278 -9.83 34.63 -19.07
N LEU A 279 -9.25 33.64 -19.77
CA LEU A 279 -7.85 33.68 -20.21
C LEU A 279 -7.58 34.91 -21.10
N GLU A 280 -8.46 35.23 -22.05
CA GLU A 280 -8.33 36.44 -22.86
C GLU A 280 -8.52 37.73 -22.03
N SER A 281 -9.45 37.73 -21.08
CA SER A 281 -9.65 38.85 -20.15
C SER A 281 -8.39 39.10 -19.31
N PHE A 282 -7.78 38.04 -18.78
CA PHE A 282 -6.53 38.10 -18.04
C PHE A 282 -5.39 38.69 -18.87
N ASN A 283 -5.25 38.24 -20.12
CA ASN A 283 -4.25 38.75 -21.04
C ASN A 283 -4.39 40.25 -21.33
N ARG A 284 -5.62 40.76 -21.40
CA ARG A 284 -5.91 42.18 -21.69
C ARG A 284 -5.84 43.08 -20.46
N ASN A 285 -6.40 42.62 -19.34
CA ASN A 285 -6.73 43.50 -18.21
C ASN A 285 -5.81 43.30 -17.00
N HIS A 286 -5.34 42.07 -16.74
CA HIS A 286 -4.72 41.72 -15.45
C HIS A 286 -3.19 41.67 -15.50
N ARG A 287 -2.59 41.34 -16.65
CA ARG A 287 -1.12 41.30 -16.83
C ARG A 287 -0.43 42.62 -16.46
N SER A 288 -1.01 43.76 -16.84
CA SER A 288 -0.47 45.09 -16.54
C SER A 288 -0.54 45.44 -15.05
N SER A 289 -1.53 44.90 -14.32
CA SER A 289 -1.61 45.05 -12.87
C SER A 289 -0.51 44.26 -12.17
N ILE A 290 -0.26 43.02 -12.61
CA ILE A 290 0.78 42.16 -12.04
C ILE A 290 2.17 42.76 -12.25
N MET A 291 2.43 43.34 -13.44
CA MET A 291 3.67 44.05 -13.70
C MET A 291 3.87 45.25 -12.76
N ARG A 292 2.81 46.04 -12.51
CA ARG A 292 2.88 47.20 -11.60
C ARG A 292 3.07 46.82 -10.13
N GLU A 293 2.38 45.78 -9.67
CA GLU A 293 2.37 45.39 -8.26
C GLU A 293 3.59 44.55 -7.87
N PHE A 294 4.00 43.61 -8.73
CA PHE A 294 5.04 42.63 -8.42
C PHE A 294 6.31 42.78 -9.26
N GLY A 295 6.32 43.67 -10.26
CA GLY A 295 7.45 43.82 -11.18
C GLY A 295 7.64 42.62 -12.12
N LEU A 296 6.57 41.86 -12.38
CA LEU A 296 6.62 40.65 -13.21
C LEU A 296 6.02 40.92 -14.60
N ASP A 297 6.87 40.90 -15.63
CA ASP A 297 6.43 41.00 -17.02
C ASP A 297 6.01 39.62 -17.55
N LEU A 298 4.78 39.22 -17.22
CA LEU A 298 4.23 37.96 -17.70
C LEU A 298 4.02 38.00 -19.22
N PRO A 299 4.48 36.98 -19.99
CA PRO A 299 4.20 36.90 -21.41
C PRO A 299 2.70 36.70 -21.68
N ARG A 300 2.28 36.92 -22.93
CA ARG A 300 0.91 36.59 -23.34
C ARG A 300 0.71 35.08 -23.21
N LEU A 301 -0.37 34.68 -22.56
CA LEU A 301 -0.72 33.27 -22.38
C LEU A 301 -1.52 32.78 -23.59
N GLU A 302 -1.00 31.80 -24.31
CA GLU A 302 -1.64 31.22 -25.49
C GLU A 302 -2.57 30.06 -25.13
N ARG A 303 -3.65 29.91 -25.89
CA ARG A 303 -4.65 28.84 -25.66
C ARG A 303 -4.06 27.45 -25.86
N ALA A 304 -3.22 27.27 -26.88
CA ALA A 304 -2.60 25.97 -27.18
C ALA A 304 -1.71 25.47 -26.04
N ASP A 305 -0.95 26.38 -25.41
CA ASP A 305 -0.10 26.05 -24.26
C ASP A 305 -0.93 25.72 -23.02
N PHE A 306 -2.05 26.42 -22.82
CA PHE A 306 -2.99 26.12 -21.76
C PHE A 306 -3.67 24.76 -21.94
N ASP A 307 -4.13 24.43 -23.15
CA ASP A 307 -4.69 23.12 -23.46
C ASP A 307 -3.65 22.00 -23.27
N GLY A 308 -2.39 22.26 -23.66
CA GLY A 308 -1.26 21.37 -23.38
C GLY A 308 -0.99 21.16 -21.89
N TYR A 309 -1.18 22.21 -21.07
CA TYR A 309 -1.07 22.12 -19.61
C TYR A 309 -2.21 21.30 -18.98
N VAL A 310 -3.45 21.47 -19.46
CA VAL A 310 -4.62 20.71 -18.99
C VAL A 310 -4.56 19.24 -19.41
N GLY A 311 -4.02 18.94 -20.58
CA GLY A 311 -3.88 17.59 -21.10
C GLY A 311 -5.23 16.93 -21.40
N SER A 312 -5.52 15.78 -20.78
CA SER A 312 -6.79 15.04 -20.98
C SER A 312 -7.95 15.56 -20.12
N GLY A 313 -7.73 16.59 -19.31
CA GLY A 313 -8.70 17.12 -18.36
C GLY A 313 -9.70 18.12 -18.93
N GLN A 314 -10.64 18.55 -18.07
CA GLN A 314 -11.58 19.61 -18.40
C GLN A 314 -10.98 20.97 -17.99
N PRO A 315 -10.83 21.94 -18.91
CA PRO A 315 -10.37 23.28 -18.55
C PRO A 315 -11.21 23.91 -17.43
N SER A 316 -10.55 24.46 -16.42
CA SER A 316 -11.18 25.07 -15.26
C SER A 316 -10.38 26.29 -14.80
N LEU A 317 -11.00 27.17 -14.01
CA LEU A 317 -10.28 28.32 -13.44
C LEU A 317 -9.10 27.90 -12.56
N VAL A 318 -9.21 26.74 -11.89
CA VAL A 318 -8.11 26.17 -11.09
C VAL A 318 -6.92 25.79 -11.97
N HIS A 319 -7.18 25.21 -13.16
CA HIS A 319 -6.12 24.93 -14.12
C HIS A 319 -5.50 26.22 -14.65
N LEU A 320 -6.32 27.24 -14.92
CA LEU A 320 -5.83 28.53 -15.42
C LEU A 320 -4.92 29.21 -14.39
N GLY A 321 -5.31 29.24 -13.11
CA GLY A 321 -4.47 29.73 -12.02
C GLY A 321 -3.15 28.97 -11.89
N GLY A 322 -3.20 27.64 -11.97
CA GLY A 322 -1.99 26.79 -11.97
C GLY A 322 -1.07 27.02 -13.18
N PHE A 323 -1.64 27.28 -14.36
CA PHE A 323 -0.89 27.60 -15.58
C PHE A 323 -0.22 28.98 -15.50
N ILE A 324 -0.94 29.99 -14.99
CA ILE A 324 -0.40 31.32 -14.72
C ILE A 324 0.76 31.22 -13.72
N HIS A 325 0.55 30.53 -12.60
CA HIS A 325 1.60 30.34 -11.58
C HIS A 325 2.83 29.62 -12.13
N LYS A 326 2.66 28.55 -12.91
CA LYS A 326 3.77 27.85 -13.58
C LYS A 326 4.57 28.79 -14.48
N THR A 327 3.90 29.71 -15.17
CA THR A 327 4.53 30.69 -16.06
C THR A 327 5.20 31.82 -15.28
N ALA A 328 4.62 32.22 -14.14
CA ALA A 328 5.13 33.27 -13.28
C ALA A 328 6.36 32.86 -12.46
N LEU A 329 6.41 31.60 -11.99
CA LEU A 329 7.41 31.14 -11.01
C LEU A 329 8.87 31.37 -11.46
N PRO A 330 9.28 31.13 -12.72
CA PRO A 330 10.62 31.47 -13.19
C PRO A 330 10.92 32.97 -13.09
N LEU A 331 9.97 33.83 -13.48
CA LEU A 331 10.11 35.29 -13.41
C LEU A 331 10.18 35.78 -11.95
N MET A 332 9.43 35.14 -11.06
CA MET A 332 9.48 35.42 -9.62
C MET A 332 10.87 35.09 -9.04
N ARG A 333 11.47 33.97 -9.45
CA ARG A 333 12.85 33.61 -9.05
C ARG A 333 13.88 34.62 -9.54
N GLU A 334 13.74 35.09 -10.79
CA GLU A 334 14.60 36.14 -11.34
C GLU A 334 14.46 37.46 -10.58
N ARG A 335 13.22 37.88 -10.30
CA ARG A 335 12.94 39.09 -9.51
C ARG A 335 13.51 39.01 -8.09
N VAL A 336 13.35 37.87 -7.41
CA VAL A 336 13.92 37.65 -6.07
C VAL A 336 15.44 37.63 -6.12
N ALA A 337 16.07 37.13 -7.19
CA ALA A 337 17.52 37.18 -7.34
C ALA A 337 18.05 38.63 -7.41
N VAL A 338 17.33 39.54 -8.07
CA VAL A 338 17.64 40.98 -8.09
C VAL A 338 17.47 41.59 -6.69
N LEU A 339 16.32 41.35 -6.05
CA LEU A 339 16.03 41.83 -4.69
C LEU A 339 17.07 41.36 -3.66
N ARG A 340 17.57 40.12 -3.78
CA ARG A 340 18.67 39.61 -2.94
C ARG A 340 19.96 40.43 -3.09
N GLN A 341 20.30 40.85 -4.32
CA GLN A 341 21.49 41.67 -4.55
C GLN A 341 21.32 43.06 -3.92
N GLU A 342 20.15 43.68 -4.08
CA GLU A 342 19.80 44.97 -3.47
C GLU A 342 19.82 44.90 -1.93
N PHE A 343 19.30 43.81 -1.36
CA PHE A 343 19.29 43.56 0.08
C PHE A 343 20.71 43.44 0.66
N ALA A 344 21.62 42.80 -0.09
CA ALA A 344 23.02 42.63 0.30
C ALA A 344 23.83 43.93 0.21
N GLN A 345 23.47 44.83 -0.71
CA GLN A 345 24.17 46.10 -0.95
C GLN A 345 23.66 47.25 -0.06
N THR A 346 22.41 47.17 0.40
CA THR A 346 21.80 48.22 1.20
C THR A 346 21.99 47.97 2.69
N ALA A 347 22.40 49.00 3.45
CA ALA A 347 22.49 48.97 4.91
C ALA A 347 21.32 49.67 5.62
N ASP A 348 20.46 50.34 4.85
CA ASP A 348 19.27 51.05 5.35
C ASP A 348 18.19 50.06 5.85
N PRO A 349 17.73 50.17 7.12
CA PRO A 349 16.73 49.28 7.70
C PRO A 349 15.35 49.34 7.01
N GLU A 350 14.92 50.51 6.53
CA GLU A 350 13.61 50.66 5.89
C GLU A 350 13.58 49.98 4.52
N THR A 351 14.58 50.25 3.69
CA THR A 351 14.73 49.60 2.38
C THR A 351 14.85 48.08 2.50
N ARG A 352 15.55 47.56 3.53
CA ARG A 352 15.62 46.12 3.79
C ARG A 352 14.26 45.52 4.12
N ARG A 353 13.47 46.21 4.95
CA ARG A 353 12.12 45.77 5.32
C ARG A 353 11.19 45.78 4.10
N ASP A 354 11.31 46.76 3.22
CA ASP A 354 10.52 46.82 1.97
C ASP A 354 10.86 45.65 1.03
N ILE A 355 12.15 45.30 0.93
CA ILE A 355 12.60 44.14 0.16
C ILE A 355 12.08 42.83 0.78
N GLU A 356 12.12 42.70 2.11
CA GLU A 356 11.53 41.55 2.83
C GLU A 356 10.04 41.40 2.51
N MET A 357 9.26 42.48 2.61
CA MET A 357 7.83 42.45 2.27
C MET A 357 7.58 42.09 0.80
N GLN A 358 8.39 42.57 -0.14
CA GLN A 358 8.27 42.21 -1.55
C GLN A 358 8.55 40.73 -1.80
N VAL A 359 9.57 40.16 -1.15
CA VAL A 359 9.87 38.72 -1.26
C VAL A 359 8.76 37.89 -0.62
N ASP A 360 8.25 38.29 0.53
CA ASP A 360 7.13 37.60 1.18
C ASP A 360 5.86 37.65 0.31
N ALA A 361 5.58 38.78 -0.34
CA ALA A 361 4.46 38.92 -1.25
C ALA A 361 4.60 38.04 -2.51
N LEU A 362 5.81 37.93 -3.05
CA LEU A 362 6.12 37.00 -4.15
C LEU A 362 6.05 35.54 -3.68
N ASP A 363 6.54 35.22 -2.48
CA ASP A 363 6.47 33.85 -1.95
C ASP A 363 5.03 33.39 -1.71
N ALA A 364 4.16 34.31 -1.29
CA ALA A 364 2.73 34.07 -1.10
C ALA A 364 1.91 34.03 -2.41
N LEU A 365 2.46 34.50 -3.54
CA LEU A 365 1.76 34.54 -4.82
C LEU A 365 1.69 33.14 -5.44
N ASP A 366 0.62 32.42 -5.13
CA ASP A 366 0.40 31.05 -5.53
C ASP A 366 -0.78 30.87 -6.52
N ALA A 367 -1.00 29.63 -6.99
CA ALA A 367 -2.06 29.33 -7.96
C ALA A 367 -3.47 29.70 -7.45
N ASP A 368 -3.75 29.51 -6.16
CA ASP A 368 -5.06 29.84 -5.56
C ASP A 368 -5.24 31.36 -5.45
N THR A 369 -4.17 32.09 -5.15
CA THR A 369 -4.15 33.56 -5.10
C THR A 369 -4.47 34.15 -6.48
N PHE A 370 -3.91 33.57 -7.55
CA PHE A 370 -4.28 33.99 -8.91
C PHE A 370 -5.77 33.78 -9.20
N VAL A 371 -6.33 32.64 -8.78
CA VAL A 371 -7.77 32.37 -8.93
C VAL A 371 -8.58 33.43 -8.20
N GLN A 372 -8.30 33.63 -6.90
CA GLN A 372 -9.09 34.50 -6.02
C GLN A 372 -9.01 35.99 -6.36
N ARG A 373 -7.88 36.47 -6.91
CA ARG A 373 -7.68 37.90 -7.19
C ARG A 373 -7.99 38.33 -8.63
N TYR A 374 -7.95 37.41 -9.60
CA TYR A 374 -8.00 37.79 -11.02
C TYR A 374 -8.97 36.97 -11.87
N LEU A 375 -9.32 35.74 -11.45
CA LEU A 375 -10.05 34.81 -12.33
C LEU A 375 -11.51 34.60 -11.93
N LEU A 376 -11.93 35.05 -10.75
CA LEU A 376 -13.33 34.92 -10.33
C LEU A 376 -14.25 35.81 -11.19
N PRO A 377 -15.54 35.46 -11.30
CA PRO A 377 -16.50 36.25 -12.08
C PRO A 377 -16.60 37.72 -11.63
N GLY A 378 -16.47 38.00 -10.33
CA GLY A 378 -16.49 39.36 -9.78
C GLY A 378 -15.36 40.26 -10.31
N ASP A 379 -14.19 39.68 -10.59
CA ASP A 379 -13.03 40.41 -11.12
C ASP A 379 -13.06 40.54 -12.65
N ASN A 380 -14.06 39.93 -13.29
CA ASN A 380 -14.26 39.94 -14.74
C ASN A 380 -15.70 40.31 -15.10
N PRO A 381 -16.19 41.51 -14.71
CA PRO A 381 -17.59 41.90 -14.84
C PRO A 381 -18.07 42.01 -16.30
N GLY A 382 -17.15 42.13 -17.26
CA GLY A 382 -17.47 42.13 -18.69
C GLY A 382 -17.78 40.73 -19.28
N LEU A 383 -17.69 39.67 -18.48
CA LEU A 383 -18.01 38.30 -18.88
C LEU A 383 -19.30 37.82 -18.16
N PRO A 384 -20.15 37.02 -18.83
CA PRO A 384 -21.32 36.41 -18.18
C PRO A 384 -20.91 35.55 -16.99
N ASN A 385 -21.59 35.68 -15.85
CA ASN A 385 -21.27 34.90 -14.65
C ASN A 385 -21.79 33.45 -14.78
N PRO A 386 -20.92 32.43 -14.86
CA PRO A 386 -21.35 31.04 -15.04
C PRO A 386 -21.94 30.40 -13.77
N LEU A 387 -21.95 31.13 -12.64
CA LEU A 387 -22.53 30.69 -11.37
C LEU A 387 -24.01 31.06 -11.24
N LEU A 388 -24.52 31.90 -12.14
CA LEU A 388 -25.90 32.34 -12.16
C LEU A 388 -26.63 31.72 -13.35
N PRO A 389 -27.90 31.32 -13.19
CA PRO A 389 -28.71 30.83 -14.31
C PRO A 389 -28.90 31.91 -15.37
N ALA A 390 -28.71 31.54 -16.64
CA ALA A 390 -28.93 32.37 -17.81
C ALA A 390 -30.01 31.77 -18.72
N THR A 391 -30.56 32.59 -19.62
CA THR A 391 -31.59 32.14 -20.59
C THR A 391 -31.02 31.18 -21.64
N ASP A 392 -29.73 31.30 -21.96
CA ASP A 392 -29.06 30.51 -23.00
C ASP A 392 -28.34 29.27 -22.43
N ASP A 393 -28.67 28.88 -21.20
CA ASP A 393 -28.08 27.71 -20.55
C ASP A 393 -28.52 26.39 -21.20
N PRO A 394 -27.61 25.40 -21.33
CA PRO A 394 -27.97 24.04 -21.75
C PRO A 394 -29.13 23.44 -20.93
N GLU A 395 -29.94 22.58 -21.56
CA GLU A 395 -31.14 21.96 -20.96
C GLU A 395 -30.89 21.40 -19.56
N LEU A 396 -29.75 20.75 -19.33
CA LEU A 396 -29.45 20.13 -18.04
C LEU A 396 -29.33 21.14 -16.89
N LEU A 397 -28.90 22.38 -17.18
CA LEU A 397 -28.81 23.46 -16.20
C LEU A 397 -30.16 24.15 -15.93
N THR A 398 -31.17 23.95 -16.78
CA THR A 398 -32.48 24.58 -16.55
C THR A 398 -33.35 23.77 -15.57
N LEU A 399 -33.00 22.51 -15.32
CA LEU A 399 -33.74 21.61 -14.44
C LEU A 399 -33.64 22.00 -12.96
N SER A 400 -34.77 21.86 -12.26
CA SER A 400 -34.79 21.91 -10.79
C SER A 400 -34.14 20.66 -10.16
N PRO A 401 -33.71 20.73 -8.88
CA PRO A 401 -33.17 19.57 -8.15
C PRO A 401 -34.06 18.33 -8.20
N LEU A 402 -35.38 18.49 -8.04
CA LEU A 402 -36.34 17.39 -8.06
C LEU A 402 -36.45 16.78 -9.46
N GLU A 403 -36.54 17.60 -10.51
CA GLU A 403 -36.61 17.13 -11.90
C GLU A 403 -35.35 16.38 -12.30
N LEU A 404 -34.17 16.94 -11.98
CA LEU A 404 -32.88 16.31 -12.27
C LEU A 404 -32.79 14.92 -11.60
N MET A 405 -33.08 14.83 -10.31
CA MET A 405 -32.99 13.55 -9.60
C MET A 405 -34.07 12.56 -10.02
N THR A 406 -35.27 13.02 -10.39
CA THR A 406 -36.33 12.17 -10.94
C THR A 406 -35.89 11.57 -12.27
N ARG A 407 -35.26 12.37 -13.13
CA ARG A 407 -34.67 11.91 -14.40
C ARG A 407 -33.57 10.87 -14.15
N LEU A 408 -32.67 11.12 -13.20
CA LEU A 408 -31.60 10.19 -12.81
C LEU A 408 -32.13 8.87 -12.22
N ARG A 409 -33.21 8.93 -11.42
CA ARG A 409 -33.90 7.74 -10.90
C ARG A 409 -34.58 6.92 -12.01
N GLY A 410 -34.94 7.57 -13.12
CA GLY A 410 -35.40 6.89 -14.33
C GLY A 410 -34.29 6.13 -15.06
N LEU A 411 -33.03 6.55 -14.93
CA LEU A 411 -31.88 5.86 -15.52
C LEU A 411 -31.44 4.64 -14.70
N HIS A 412 -31.50 4.74 -13.37
CA HIS A 412 -31.14 3.66 -12.47
C HIS A 412 -31.97 3.69 -11.19
N SER A 413 -32.32 2.54 -10.63
CA SER A 413 -33.20 2.46 -9.46
C SER A 413 -32.48 2.71 -8.13
N VAL A 414 -31.22 2.30 -8.01
CA VAL A 414 -30.46 2.40 -6.76
C VAL A 414 -29.44 3.54 -6.87
N ASN A 415 -29.77 4.68 -6.27
CA ASN A 415 -28.93 5.89 -6.33
C ASN A 415 -28.58 6.41 -4.95
N ARG A 416 -27.36 6.94 -4.86
CA ARG A 416 -26.93 7.83 -3.80
C ARG A 416 -26.89 9.24 -4.36
N PHE A 417 -27.65 10.14 -3.75
CA PHE A 417 -27.68 11.56 -4.08
C PHE A 417 -27.12 12.34 -2.91
N VAL A 418 -25.96 12.96 -3.13
CA VAL A 418 -25.29 13.79 -2.13
C VAL A 418 -25.54 15.25 -2.47
N LEU A 419 -26.11 16.00 -1.53
CA LEU A 419 -26.17 17.46 -1.63
C LEU A 419 -24.84 18.04 -1.16
N ASN A 420 -24.18 18.80 -2.03
CA ASN A 420 -23.04 19.62 -1.67
C ASN A 420 -23.57 20.88 -0.97
N THR A 421 -23.20 21.08 0.29
CA THR A 421 -23.72 22.16 1.14
C THR A 421 -22.84 23.42 1.13
N VAL A 422 -21.83 23.48 0.27
CA VAL A 422 -21.00 24.69 0.12
C VAL A 422 -21.85 25.86 -0.35
N ASP A 423 -21.72 27.00 0.33
CA ASP A 423 -22.46 28.24 0.08
C ASP A 423 -24.00 28.11 0.23
N LEU A 424 -24.48 27.07 0.94
CA LEU A 424 -25.88 26.91 1.32
C LEU A 424 -26.10 27.21 2.81
N THR A 425 -27.18 27.91 3.11
CA THR A 425 -27.66 28.12 4.49
C THR A 425 -28.40 26.90 5.01
N GLN A 426 -28.63 26.81 6.32
CA GLN A 426 -29.46 25.73 6.87
C GLN A 426 -30.91 25.79 6.34
N ALA A 427 -31.44 27.00 6.11
CA ALA A 427 -32.74 27.22 5.47
C ALA A 427 -32.82 26.59 4.07
N ASP A 428 -31.81 26.85 3.23
CA ASP A 428 -31.71 26.29 1.87
C ASP A 428 -31.72 24.75 1.90
N VAL A 429 -30.97 24.16 2.84
CA VAL A 429 -30.89 22.71 2.97
C VAL A 429 -32.25 22.14 3.40
N ILE A 430 -32.98 22.79 4.31
CA ILE A 430 -34.32 22.34 4.73
C ILE A 430 -35.29 22.37 3.53
N GLU A 431 -35.30 23.48 2.77
CA GLU A 431 -36.13 23.62 1.56
C GLU A 431 -35.82 22.52 0.53
N LEU A 432 -34.53 22.31 0.23
CA LEU A 432 -34.10 21.29 -0.73
C LEU A 432 -34.47 19.88 -0.29
N LEU A 433 -34.29 19.52 0.99
CA LEU A 433 -34.64 18.20 1.51
C LEU A 433 -36.15 17.93 1.41
N TYR A 434 -36.97 18.96 1.69
CA TYR A 434 -38.42 18.89 1.60
C TYR A 434 -38.90 18.80 0.15
N ASP A 435 -38.49 19.73 -0.71
CA ASP A 435 -38.93 19.79 -2.11
C ASP A 435 -38.48 18.57 -2.92
N CYS A 436 -37.31 18.02 -2.58
CA CYS A 436 -36.81 16.79 -3.19
C CYS A 436 -37.49 15.52 -2.65
N ARG A 437 -38.42 15.62 -1.70
CA ARG A 437 -39.24 14.51 -1.17
C ARG A 437 -38.40 13.30 -0.72
N GLY A 438 -37.29 13.56 -0.01
CA GLY A 438 -36.45 12.50 0.55
C GLY A 438 -35.49 11.82 -0.45
N LEU A 439 -35.44 12.26 -1.71
CA LEU A 439 -34.49 11.71 -2.70
C LEU A 439 -33.03 11.99 -2.33
N ILE A 440 -32.75 13.16 -1.73
CA ILE A 440 -31.42 13.48 -1.18
C ILE A 440 -31.21 12.60 0.05
N ASN A 441 -30.26 11.68 -0.02
CA ASN A 441 -30.00 10.70 1.05
C ASN A 441 -28.64 10.89 1.73
N HIS A 442 -27.81 11.82 1.25
CA HIS A 442 -26.54 12.19 1.86
C HIS A 442 -26.32 13.70 1.85
N LEU A 443 -25.64 14.20 2.88
CA LEU A 443 -25.12 15.56 2.94
C LEU A 443 -23.58 15.55 2.99
N GLU A 444 -22.94 16.40 2.21
CA GLU A 444 -21.50 16.68 2.35
C GLU A 444 -21.27 17.65 3.52
N LEU A 445 -21.35 17.14 4.74
CA LEU A 445 -21.23 17.99 5.94
C LEU A 445 -19.82 18.54 6.15
N PHE A 446 -18.79 17.93 5.56
CA PHE A 446 -17.40 18.32 5.79
C PHE A 446 -16.50 18.13 4.56
N SER A 447 -15.80 19.19 4.20
CA SER A 447 -14.72 19.17 3.20
C SER A 447 -13.50 19.92 3.73
N LEU A 448 -12.31 19.32 3.58
CA LEU A 448 -11.06 19.92 4.07
C LEU A 448 -10.76 21.27 3.41
N ARG A 449 -11.10 21.40 2.13
CA ARG A 449 -10.93 22.65 1.39
C ARG A 449 -11.76 23.78 2.02
N ASP A 450 -13.00 23.49 2.39
CA ASP A 450 -13.91 24.50 2.91
C ASP A 450 -13.58 24.88 4.35
N LEU A 451 -13.00 23.96 5.13
CA LEU A 451 -12.45 24.27 6.45
C LEU A 451 -11.35 25.34 6.36
N VAL A 452 -10.49 25.26 5.34
CA VAL A 452 -9.29 26.11 5.22
C VAL A 452 -9.60 27.46 4.61
N ASP A 453 -10.56 27.49 3.69
CA ASP A 453 -11.08 28.74 3.16
C ASP A 453 -11.97 29.49 4.18
N ASN A 454 -12.10 29.00 5.41
CA ASN A 454 -13.06 29.48 6.42
C ASN A 454 -14.52 29.55 5.89
N ARG A 455 -14.82 28.69 4.91
CA ARG A 455 -16.15 28.55 4.31
C ARG A 455 -17.00 27.48 5.00
N PHE A 456 -16.42 26.77 5.96
CA PHE A 456 -17.15 25.89 6.88
C PHE A 456 -18.00 26.73 7.86
N ARG A 457 -19.12 27.27 7.36
CA ARG A 457 -20.15 27.90 8.18
C ARG A 457 -21.14 26.81 8.63
N ASP A 458 -21.44 26.78 9.92
CA ASP A 458 -22.57 26.05 10.53
C ASP A 458 -22.66 24.51 10.37
N GLY A 459 -21.53 23.81 10.25
CA GLY A 459 -21.54 22.33 10.30
C GLY A 459 -22.19 21.74 11.57
N LYS A 460 -22.24 22.52 12.67
CA LYS A 460 -23.02 22.19 13.87
C LYS A 460 -24.52 22.19 13.58
N ALA A 461 -25.04 23.26 12.98
CA ALA A 461 -26.47 23.41 12.70
C ALA A 461 -26.95 22.33 11.74
N LEU A 462 -26.19 22.07 10.65
CA LEU A 462 -26.50 20.98 9.73
C LEU A 462 -26.41 19.59 10.40
N GLY A 463 -25.48 19.41 11.34
CA GLY A 463 -25.39 18.21 12.17
C GLY A 463 -26.62 18.01 13.04
N GLU A 464 -27.09 19.06 13.72
CA GLU A 464 -28.30 19.06 14.56
C GLU A 464 -29.56 18.79 13.74
N LEU A 465 -29.71 19.43 12.58
CA LEU A 465 -30.82 19.19 11.64
C LEU A 465 -30.87 17.72 11.23
N ARG A 466 -29.73 17.16 10.82
CA ARG A 466 -29.66 15.75 10.40
C ARG A 466 -30.01 14.80 11.55
N GLU A 467 -29.55 15.07 12.77
CA GLU A 467 -29.90 14.26 13.94
C GLU A 467 -31.40 14.34 14.26
N ALA A 468 -32.01 15.54 14.17
CA ALA A 468 -33.44 15.72 14.34
C ALA A 468 -34.26 14.98 13.25
N LEU A 469 -33.85 15.06 11.98
CA LEU A 469 -34.49 14.34 10.88
C LEU A 469 -34.41 12.82 11.05
N ASN A 470 -33.21 12.30 11.36
CA ASN A 470 -32.99 10.86 11.49
C ASN A 470 -33.67 10.23 12.70
N SER A 471 -33.86 11.01 13.78
CA SER A 471 -34.61 10.56 14.96
C SER A 471 -36.12 10.77 14.83
N GLY A 472 -36.58 11.50 13.81
CA GLY A 472 -37.97 11.91 13.67
C GLY A 472 -38.43 12.87 14.77
N ASP A 473 -37.51 13.65 15.36
CA ASP A 473 -37.82 14.59 16.45
C ASP A 473 -38.46 15.88 15.91
N VAL A 474 -39.79 15.87 15.83
CA VAL A 474 -40.59 17.01 15.36
C VAL A 474 -40.40 18.26 16.23
N VAL A 475 -40.14 18.11 17.54
CA VAL A 475 -39.96 19.25 18.45
C VAL A 475 -38.63 19.95 18.14
N ALA A 476 -37.56 19.16 17.96
CA ALA A 476 -36.26 19.70 17.55
C ALA A 476 -36.33 20.34 16.15
N LEU A 477 -37.00 19.69 15.19
CA LEU A 477 -37.19 20.24 13.84
C LEU A 477 -37.95 21.57 13.88
N LYS A 478 -39.03 21.66 14.66
CA LYS A 478 -39.82 22.89 14.79
C LYS A 478 -38.97 24.04 15.32
N ARG A 479 -38.16 23.78 16.36
CA ARG A 479 -37.24 24.77 16.91
C ARG A 479 -36.23 25.24 15.84
N ILE A 480 -35.59 24.30 15.14
CA ILE A 480 -34.61 24.62 14.09
C ILE A 480 -35.25 25.48 12.98
N ILE A 481 -36.45 25.13 12.52
CA ILE A 481 -37.14 25.88 11.46
C ILE A 481 -37.51 27.29 11.95
N LEU A 482 -38.04 27.43 13.17
CA LEU A 482 -38.35 28.74 13.75
C LEU A 482 -37.08 29.60 13.92
N ASP A 483 -35.98 29.03 14.41
CA ASP A 483 -34.70 29.75 14.55
C ASP A 483 -34.21 30.28 13.19
N ASN A 484 -34.39 29.52 12.10
CA ASN A 484 -34.02 29.96 10.74
C ASN A 484 -34.97 31.06 10.24
N ILE A 485 -36.27 30.97 10.51
CA ILE A 485 -37.24 32.02 10.17
C ILE A 485 -36.89 33.32 10.90
N ASP A 486 -36.59 33.25 12.20
CA ASP A 486 -36.23 34.41 13.02
C ASP A 486 -34.93 35.06 12.52
N GLN A 487 -33.94 34.25 12.11
CA GLN A 487 -32.70 34.74 11.50
C GLN A 487 -32.94 35.47 10.17
N LEU A 488 -33.79 34.91 9.30
CA LEU A 488 -34.15 35.53 8.01
C LEU A 488 -34.95 36.82 8.20
N CYS A 489 -35.79 36.88 9.24
CA CYS A 489 -36.60 38.04 9.59
C CYS A 489 -35.88 39.05 10.51
N LEU A 490 -34.58 38.87 10.78
CA LEU A 490 -33.78 39.73 11.67
C LEU A 490 -34.41 39.94 13.07
N GLY A 491 -35.23 39.00 13.54
CA GLY A 491 -35.93 39.06 14.82
C GLY A 491 -37.16 39.98 14.87
N GLU A 492 -37.65 40.49 13.73
CA GLU A 492 -38.93 41.24 13.70
C GLU A 492 -40.14 40.29 13.78
N MET A 493 -41.11 40.60 14.66
CA MET A 493 -42.34 39.79 14.82
C MET A 493 -43.23 39.79 13.56
N ASP A 494 -43.23 40.89 12.81
CA ASP A 494 -43.87 41.03 11.50
C ASP A 494 -42.77 41.26 10.46
N CYS A 495 -42.44 40.20 9.72
CA CYS A 495 -41.41 40.20 8.68
C CYS A 495 -41.91 41.04 7.47
N LYS A 496 -41.75 42.37 7.52
CA LYS A 496 -42.41 43.32 6.58
C LYS A 496 -41.97 43.21 5.12
N ALA A 497 -40.85 42.55 4.86
CA ALA A 497 -40.41 42.12 3.54
C ALA A 497 -40.12 40.61 3.63
N GLU A 498 -41.16 39.78 3.54
CA GLU A 498 -41.01 38.33 3.61
C GLU A 498 -40.07 37.87 2.48
N SER A 499 -38.90 37.35 2.83
CA SER A 499 -38.07 36.66 1.86
C SER A 499 -38.79 35.37 1.43
N ASP A 500 -38.68 35.01 0.15
CA ASP A 500 -39.30 33.80 -0.38
C ASP A 500 -38.85 32.53 0.40
N GLU A 501 -37.66 32.53 1.02
CA GLU A 501 -37.18 31.47 1.90
C GLU A 501 -38.00 31.38 3.19
N ALA A 502 -38.31 32.52 3.83
CA ALA A 502 -39.08 32.55 5.07
C ALA A 502 -40.53 32.06 4.87
N VAL A 503 -41.15 32.44 3.74
CA VAL A 503 -42.48 31.93 3.34
C VAL A 503 -42.44 30.41 3.20
N LYS A 504 -41.46 29.90 2.46
CA LYS A 504 -41.30 28.47 2.23
C LYS A 504 -41.04 27.68 3.53
N LEU A 505 -40.24 28.21 4.45
CA LEU A 505 -40.04 27.58 5.76
C LEU A 505 -41.32 27.55 6.60
N ARG A 506 -42.20 28.57 6.52
CA ARG A 506 -43.51 28.54 7.19
C ARG A 506 -44.44 27.48 6.60
N GLU A 507 -44.41 27.30 5.27
CA GLU A 507 -45.12 26.18 4.62
C GLU A 507 -44.62 24.83 5.13
N ILE A 508 -43.29 24.62 5.15
CA ILE A 508 -42.67 23.39 5.64
C ILE A 508 -42.99 23.18 7.13
N LEU A 509 -43.01 24.24 7.93
CA LEU A 509 -43.38 24.18 9.34
C LEU A 509 -44.82 23.69 9.53
N SER A 510 -45.74 24.08 8.63
CA SER A 510 -47.13 23.60 8.64
C SER A 510 -47.25 22.12 8.27
N ASP A 511 -46.31 21.60 7.47
CA ASP A 511 -46.23 20.19 7.05
C ASP A 511 -44.98 19.45 7.61
N ILE A 512 -44.62 19.78 8.85
CA ILE A 512 -43.37 19.29 9.47
C ILE A 512 -43.34 17.76 9.63
N ASN A 513 -44.51 17.12 9.78
CA ASN A 513 -44.61 15.66 9.91
C ASN A 513 -44.19 14.96 8.62
N THR A 514 -44.49 15.55 7.46
CA THR A 514 -44.03 15.00 6.18
C THR A 514 -42.51 15.06 6.10
N LEU A 515 -41.90 16.20 6.43
CA LEU A 515 -40.43 16.34 6.47
C LEU A 515 -39.77 15.31 7.41
N ALA A 516 -40.30 15.15 8.62
CA ALA A 516 -39.80 14.17 9.59
C ALA A 516 -39.97 12.72 9.07
N GLY A 517 -41.11 12.41 8.47
CA GLY A 517 -41.43 11.09 7.94
C GLY A 517 -40.53 10.64 6.79
N LEU A 518 -40.01 11.58 5.97
CA LEU A 518 -39.10 11.27 4.86
C LEU A 518 -37.81 10.57 5.31
N TYR A 519 -37.30 10.90 6.49
CA TYR A 519 -35.98 10.46 6.98
C TYR A 519 -36.03 9.54 8.21
N ALA A 520 -37.20 9.33 8.81
CA ALA A 520 -37.38 8.47 9.98
C ALA A 520 -36.99 6.99 9.74
N HIS A 521 -37.15 6.50 8.51
CA HIS A 521 -36.78 5.13 8.12
C HIS A 521 -35.58 5.08 7.15
N ASN A 522 -35.42 6.12 6.34
CA ASN A 522 -34.31 6.28 5.41
C ASN A 522 -33.39 7.37 5.91
N HIS A 523 -32.46 7.02 6.81
CA HIS A 523 -31.60 8.01 7.45
C HIS A 523 -30.81 8.84 6.43
N LEU A 524 -30.71 10.14 6.69
CA LEU A 524 -29.82 11.06 6.02
C LEU A 524 -28.38 10.83 6.49
N HIS A 525 -27.54 10.38 5.56
CA HIS A 525 -26.14 10.02 5.81
C HIS A 525 -25.19 11.20 5.56
N THR A 526 -23.91 11.02 5.92
CA THR A 526 -22.87 12.04 5.81
C THR A 526 -21.76 11.60 4.87
N CYS A 527 -21.28 12.51 4.04
CA CYS A 527 -20.05 12.37 3.25
C CYS A 527 -18.96 13.26 3.82
N ILE A 528 -17.71 12.78 3.80
CA ILE A 528 -16.52 13.55 4.19
C ILE A 528 -15.48 13.46 3.08
N GLY A 529 -15.19 14.61 2.46
CA GLY A 529 -14.29 14.71 1.32
C GLY A 529 -13.03 15.51 1.63
N SER A 530 -11.91 15.19 0.97
CA SER A 530 -10.77 16.12 0.97
C SER A 530 -10.91 17.22 -0.07
N GLY A 531 -11.66 16.98 -1.16
CA GLY A 531 -11.70 17.89 -2.31
C GLY A 531 -10.34 18.03 -3.01
N SER A 532 -9.41 17.09 -2.79
CA SER A 532 -8.01 17.19 -3.25
C SER A 532 -7.93 17.18 -4.79
N THR A 533 -7.51 18.31 -5.37
CA THR A 533 -7.23 18.47 -6.81
C THR A 533 -5.73 18.37 -7.14
N GLY A 534 -4.86 18.66 -6.17
CA GLY A 534 -3.41 18.68 -6.35
C GLY A 534 -2.87 19.87 -7.16
N HIS A 535 -3.71 20.79 -7.63
CA HIS A 535 -3.29 22.03 -8.31
C HIS A 535 -3.17 23.23 -7.36
N SER A 536 -3.86 23.18 -6.22
CA SER A 536 -3.76 24.16 -5.14
C SER A 536 -2.38 24.06 -4.47
N SER A 537 -1.83 25.18 -4.05
CA SER A 537 -0.61 25.30 -3.22
C SER A 537 -0.91 25.05 -1.74
N ARG A 538 -2.14 25.35 -1.30
CA ARG A 538 -2.67 25.15 0.07
C ARG A 538 -3.03 23.68 0.34
N ASN A 539 -2.19 22.74 -0.08
CA ASN A 539 -2.51 21.33 -0.19
C ASN A 539 -2.73 20.62 1.15
N PHE A 540 -3.86 19.92 1.25
CA PHE A 540 -4.09 18.78 2.15
C PHE A 540 -3.92 17.50 1.34
N GLY A 541 -3.14 16.54 1.85
CA GLY A 541 -3.13 15.21 1.23
C GLY A 541 -4.50 14.52 1.39
N MET A 542 -4.98 13.86 0.34
CA MET A 542 -6.22 13.07 0.35
C MET A 542 -6.27 12.03 1.49
N GLY A 543 -7.49 11.72 1.93
CA GLY A 543 -7.79 10.60 2.82
C GLY A 543 -7.93 10.91 4.31
N PHE A 544 -8.85 10.18 4.92
CA PHE A 544 -9.10 10.15 6.35
C PHE A 544 -8.97 8.72 6.88
N ALA A 545 -8.68 8.59 8.17
CA ALA A 545 -8.76 7.32 8.89
C ALA A 545 -9.39 7.50 10.27
N ILE A 546 -10.06 6.46 10.75
CA ILE A 546 -10.65 6.44 12.10
C ILE A 546 -9.63 5.85 13.09
N LEU A 547 -9.33 6.58 14.16
CA LEU A 547 -8.28 6.27 15.13
C LEU A 547 -8.39 4.87 15.74
N GLU A 548 -9.60 4.45 16.10
CA GLU A 548 -9.85 3.15 16.76
C GLU A 548 -9.53 1.95 15.86
N THR A 549 -9.46 2.17 14.55
CA THR A 549 -9.19 1.11 13.56
C THR A 549 -7.71 0.99 13.21
N LEU A 550 -6.87 1.89 13.75
CA LEU A 550 -5.44 1.93 13.51
C LEU A 550 -4.65 1.16 14.58
N PRO A 551 -3.39 0.77 14.29
CA PRO A 551 -2.53 0.17 15.30
C PRO A 551 -2.33 1.11 16.49
N VAL A 552 -2.39 0.57 17.71
CA VAL A 552 -2.25 1.34 18.97
C VAL A 552 -1.00 2.23 18.98
N ARG A 553 0.10 1.79 18.34
CA ARG A 553 1.34 2.57 18.23
C ARG A 553 1.16 3.82 17.38
N ALA A 554 0.46 3.70 16.25
CA ALA A 554 0.13 4.81 15.36
C ALA A 554 -0.73 5.85 16.09
N VAL A 555 -1.75 5.39 16.80
CA VAL A 555 -2.64 6.24 17.61
C VAL A 555 -1.85 7.01 18.67
N ARG A 556 -0.98 6.35 19.44
CA ARG A 556 -0.13 7.02 20.45
C ARG A 556 0.78 8.07 19.82
N ALA A 557 1.43 7.73 18.70
CA ALA A 557 2.32 8.66 18.00
C ALA A 557 1.56 9.91 17.53
N LEU A 558 0.31 9.76 17.09
CA LEU A 558 -0.53 10.88 16.68
C LEU A 558 -0.99 11.73 17.86
N LEU A 559 -1.44 11.11 18.95
CA LEU A 559 -1.82 11.83 20.18
C LEU A 559 -0.66 12.65 20.75
N HIS A 560 0.58 12.16 20.64
CA HIS A 560 1.77 12.93 21.03
C HIS A 560 2.02 14.13 20.10
N ARG A 561 1.77 14.00 18.79
CA ARG A 561 1.93 15.10 17.81
C ARG A 561 0.81 16.15 17.92
N ALA A 562 -0.42 15.71 18.16
CA ALA A 562 -1.59 16.58 18.30
C ALA A 562 -1.47 17.58 19.46
N ARG A 563 -0.64 17.29 20.47
CA ARG A 563 -0.32 18.23 21.56
C ARG A 563 0.47 19.47 21.10
N GLY A 564 1.11 19.43 19.93
CA GLY A 564 1.88 20.55 19.37
C GLY A 564 1.27 21.23 18.14
N PHE A 565 0.38 20.55 17.40
CA PHE A 565 -0.23 21.06 16.16
C PHE A 565 -1.76 21.05 16.25
N ARG A 566 -2.39 22.24 16.32
CA ARG A 566 -3.84 22.40 16.23
C ARG A 566 -4.41 21.97 14.85
N SER A 567 -3.58 21.93 13.81
CA SER A 567 -3.98 21.64 12.42
C SER A 567 -4.38 20.19 12.11
N LEU A 568 -4.22 19.25 13.04
CA LEU A 568 -4.59 17.83 12.88
C LEU A 568 -5.93 17.46 13.53
N CYS A 569 -6.59 18.41 14.18
CA CYS A 569 -7.81 18.18 14.94
C CYS A 569 -9.06 18.45 14.09
N LEU A 570 -9.72 17.39 13.62
CA LEU A 570 -11.00 17.52 12.90
C LEU A 570 -12.18 17.47 13.90
N PRO A 571 -13.17 18.37 13.79
CA PRO A 571 -14.33 18.39 14.68
C PRO A 571 -15.39 17.35 14.25
N VAL A 572 -14.97 16.15 13.86
CA VAL A 572 -15.84 15.09 13.35
C VAL A 572 -15.49 13.77 14.01
N ALA A 573 -16.49 13.10 14.59
CA ALA A 573 -16.35 11.82 15.24
C ALA A 573 -17.27 10.78 14.61
N THR A 574 -16.78 9.57 14.38
CA THR A 574 -17.53 8.46 13.80
C THR A 574 -17.51 7.26 14.74
N THR A 575 -18.69 6.71 15.03
CA THR A 575 -18.83 5.49 15.82
C THR A 575 -18.52 4.26 14.97
N VAL A 576 -17.69 3.36 15.51
CA VAL A 576 -17.24 2.14 14.83
C VAL A 576 -17.49 0.92 15.71
N ARG A 577 -17.99 -0.16 15.11
CA ARG A 577 -18.16 -1.47 15.76
C ARG A 577 -17.15 -2.48 15.23
N GLU A 578 -16.49 -3.18 16.15
CA GLU A 578 -15.61 -4.31 15.84
C GLU A 578 -16.47 -5.58 15.66
N ARG A 579 -16.33 -6.24 14.50
CA ARG A 579 -16.96 -7.52 14.18
C ARG A 579 -15.90 -8.61 14.16
N HIS A 580 -16.10 -9.66 14.95
CA HIS A 580 -15.20 -10.82 15.00
C HIS A 580 -15.81 -12.02 14.27
N THR A 581 -15.17 -12.44 13.19
CA THR A 581 -15.57 -13.64 12.43
C THR A 581 -14.62 -14.78 12.76
N TYR A 582 -15.16 -15.94 13.16
CA TYR A 582 -14.35 -17.11 13.52
C TYR A 582 -14.52 -18.23 12.51
N THR A 583 -13.49 -18.49 11.71
CA THR A 583 -13.47 -19.56 10.71
C THR A 583 -12.61 -20.76 11.17
N PRO A 584 -12.98 -22.02 10.86
CA PRO A 584 -12.13 -23.16 11.16
C PRO A 584 -10.78 -23.06 10.44
N ARG A 585 -9.66 -23.33 11.11
CA ARG A 585 -8.36 -23.38 10.41
C ARG A 585 -8.26 -24.66 9.61
N SER A 586 -7.83 -24.55 8.34
CA SER A 586 -7.37 -25.69 7.57
C SER A 586 -5.89 -25.94 7.84
N ALA A 587 -5.55 -27.16 8.27
CA ALA A 587 -4.15 -27.58 8.37
C ALA A 587 -3.71 -28.30 7.10
N VAL A 588 -2.65 -27.74 6.50
CA VAL A 588 -2.00 -28.30 5.31
C VAL A 588 -1.29 -29.62 5.65
N THR A 589 -0.71 -29.75 6.85
CA THR A 589 0.03 -30.93 7.29
C THR A 589 -0.84 -31.94 8.05
N PRO A 590 -0.57 -33.27 7.94
CA PRO A 590 -1.34 -34.30 8.66
C PRO A 590 -1.32 -34.14 10.19
N LEU A 591 -0.14 -33.88 10.77
CA LEU A 591 0.03 -33.58 12.20
C LEU A 591 -0.77 -32.35 12.63
N GLY A 592 -0.79 -31.30 11.80
CA GLY A 592 -1.59 -30.11 12.07
C GLY A 592 -3.08 -30.41 12.12
N ARG A 593 -3.59 -31.28 11.25
CA ARG A 593 -5.02 -31.66 11.26
C ARG A 593 -5.37 -32.44 12.53
N ALA A 594 -4.56 -33.42 12.90
CA ALA A 594 -4.78 -34.17 14.13
C ALA A 594 -4.78 -33.25 15.37
N ALA A 595 -3.82 -32.32 15.44
CA ALA A 595 -3.75 -31.34 16.52
C ALA A 595 -4.98 -30.41 16.55
N ILE A 596 -5.43 -29.91 15.40
CA ILE A 596 -6.66 -29.10 15.27
C ILE A 596 -7.87 -29.87 15.78
N THR A 597 -8.03 -31.15 15.41
CA THR A 597 -9.15 -31.97 15.85
C THR A 597 -9.12 -32.20 17.36
N VAL A 598 -7.95 -32.53 17.93
CA VAL A 598 -7.81 -32.80 19.38
C VAL A 598 -8.00 -31.51 20.20
N LEU A 599 -7.30 -30.43 19.84
CA LEU A 599 -7.40 -29.14 20.52
C LEU A 599 -8.78 -28.51 20.35
N GLY A 600 -9.47 -28.80 19.25
CA GLY A 600 -10.82 -28.30 18.97
C GLY A 600 -11.90 -28.90 19.87
N ARG A 601 -11.63 -30.07 20.49
CA ARG A 601 -12.53 -30.72 21.46
C ARG A 601 -12.50 -30.07 22.84
N VAL A 602 -11.43 -29.36 23.18
CA VAL A 602 -11.29 -28.68 24.49
C VAL A 602 -11.85 -27.25 24.39
N PRO A 603 -12.88 -26.88 25.17
CA PRO A 603 -13.54 -25.57 25.06
C PRO A 603 -12.59 -24.36 25.16
N LEU A 604 -11.62 -24.40 26.08
CA LEU A 604 -10.59 -23.35 26.24
C LEU A 604 -9.62 -23.26 25.06
N LEU A 605 -9.30 -24.38 24.41
CA LEU A 605 -8.32 -24.45 23.32
C LEU A 605 -8.97 -24.29 21.94
N ARG A 606 -10.31 -24.35 21.85
CA ARG A 606 -11.08 -24.17 20.61
C ARG A 606 -10.78 -22.84 19.91
N ARG A 607 -10.48 -21.78 20.67
CA ARG A 607 -10.07 -20.46 20.13
C ARG A 607 -8.71 -20.51 19.42
N LEU A 608 -7.79 -21.39 19.82
CA LEU A 608 -6.47 -21.54 19.18
C LEU A 608 -6.55 -22.23 17.82
N VAL A 609 -7.61 -23.01 17.61
CA VAL A 609 -7.87 -23.83 16.42
C VAL A 609 -8.70 -23.07 15.38
N ARG A 610 -9.32 -21.96 15.76
CA ARG A 610 -10.03 -21.08 14.83
C ARG A 610 -9.14 -19.94 14.35
N SER A 611 -9.39 -19.56 13.11
CA SER A 611 -8.94 -18.31 12.51
C SER A 611 -9.90 -17.22 12.99
N ARG A 612 -9.35 -16.08 13.41
CA ARG A 612 -10.13 -14.90 13.82
C ARG A 612 -9.86 -13.82 12.78
N GLU A 613 -10.92 -13.38 12.13
CA GLU A 613 -10.94 -12.21 11.27
C GLU A 613 -11.65 -11.08 12.03
N VAL A 614 -11.16 -9.86 11.86
CA VAL A 614 -11.68 -8.66 12.53
C VAL A 614 -12.01 -7.65 11.46
N ASP A 615 -13.26 -7.23 11.40
CA ASP A 615 -13.72 -6.15 10.53
C ASP A 615 -14.25 -4.99 11.38
N TYR A 616 -14.26 -3.80 10.80
CA TYR A 616 -14.81 -2.61 11.43
C TYR A 616 -15.98 -2.09 10.60
N LEU A 617 -17.09 -1.80 11.25
CA LEU A 617 -18.31 -1.24 10.64
C LEU A 617 -18.53 0.17 11.16
N SER A 618 -18.61 1.14 10.25
CA SER A 618 -18.94 2.54 10.57
C SER A 618 -20.46 2.70 10.65
N GLU A 619 -20.98 3.26 11.75
CA GLU A 619 -22.42 3.46 11.94
C GLU A 619 -22.83 4.93 11.78
N HIS A 620 -22.41 5.78 12.72
CA HIS A 620 -22.87 7.17 12.79
C HIS A 620 -21.71 8.16 12.92
N THR A 621 -21.69 9.15 12.02
CA THR A 621 -20.82 10.32 12.08
C THR A 621 -21.54 11.48 12.76
N ARG A 622 -20.85 12.21 13.65
CA ARG A 622 -21.33 13.39 14.36
C ARG A 622 -20.30 14.51 14.28
N VAL A 623 -20.77 15.76 14.20
CA VAL A 623 -19.92 16.94 14.29
C VAL A 623 -19.74 17.27 15.78
N THR A 624 -18.50 17.51 16.21
CA THR A 624 -18.11 17.81 17.60
C THR A 624 -17.40 19.16 17.68
N PRO A 625 -18.13 20.28 17.73
CA PRO A 625 -17.54 21.62 17.75
C PRO A 625 -16.62 21.81 18.95
N GLY A 626 -15.46 22.43 18.73
CA GLY A 626 -14.51 22.77 19.81
C GLY A 626 -13.81 21.58 20.47
N ARG A 627 -13.98 20.35 19.97
CA ARG A 627 -13.27 19.15 20.44
C ARG A 627 -12.72 18.36 19.25
N CYS A 628 -11.60 17.68 19.43
CA CYS A 628 -11.11 16.75 18.41
C CYS A 628 -11.96 15.49 18.41
N GLY A 629 -12.51 15.14 17.26
CA GLY A 629 -13.11 13.85 17.04
C GLY A 629 -12.07 12.75 16.85
N ASN A 630 -12.53 11.55 16.49
CA ASN A 630 -11.68 10.37 16.27
C ASN A 630 -11.28 10.17 14.79
N LEU A 631 -11.59 11.14 13.92
CA LEU A 631 -11.17 11.17 12.53
C LEU A 631 -9.83 11.90 12.39
N VAL A 632 -8.89 11.31 11.65
CA VAL A 632 -7.58 11.92 11.38
C VAL A 632 -7.29 12.00 9.89
N MET A 633 -6.58 13.06 9.50
CA MET A 633 -6.09 13.21 8.14
C MET A 633 -4.90 12.27 7.87
N LEU A 634 -4.90 11.65 6.69
CA LEU A 634 -3.78 10.85 6.19
C LEU A 634 -2.77 11.69 5.41
N GLY A 635 -3.17 12.88 4.94
CA GLY A 635 -2.31 13.88 4.34
C GLY A 635 -1.63 14.79 5.34
N GLY A 636 -0.39 15.20 5.06
CA GLY A 636 0.23 16.34 5.72
C GLY A 636 -0.28 17.65 5.15
N GLN A 637 -0.28 18.71 5.96
CA GLN A 637 -0.38 20.09 5.52
C GLN A 637 1.02 20.54 5.10
N VAL A 638 1.16 21.06 3.89
CA VAL A 638 2.37 21.75 3.44
C VAL A 638 2.07 23.23 3.53
N ASP A 639 2.97 24.00 4.15
CA ASP A 639 2.82 25.45 4.16
C ASP A 639 2.96 25.96 2.71
N PRO A 640 2.02 26.80 2.22
CA PRO A 640 2.09 27.34 0.87
C PRO A 640 3.28 28.30 0.80
N SER A 641 4.36 27.87 0.16
CA SER A 641 5.55 28.69 -0.11
C SER A 641 6.07 28.33 -1.49
N ASN A 642 6.59 29.33 -2.19
CA ASN A 642 7.28 29.17 -3.46
C ASN A 642 8.79 28.86 -3.26
N ASP A 643 9.21 28.65 -2.00
CA ASP A 643 10.61 28.54 -1.55
C ASP A 643 11.45 29.79 -1.91
N LEU A 644 10.81 30.95 -2.03
CA LEU A 644 11.45 32.23 -2.33
C LEU A 644 11.90 32.90 -1.03
N THR A 645 13.20 32.91 -0.78
CA THR A 645 13.77 33.52 0.44
C THR A 645 14.90 34.48 0.13
N LEU A 646 15.16 35.46 1.00
CA LEU A 646 16.28 36.41 0.89
C LEU A 646 17.62 35.81 1.30
N SER A 647 17.60 34.77 2.13
CA SER A 647 18.77 33.93 2.36
C SER A 647 19.14 33.32 1.01
N GLY A 648 20.27 33.69 0.43
CA GLY A 648 20.69 33.13 -0.85
C GLY A 648 20.66 31.61 -0.81
N GLU A 649 20.62 30.98 -1.99
CA GLU A 649 21.05 29.59 -2.14
C GLU A 649 22.55 29.50 -1.81
N ALA A 650 22.95 29.79 -0.57
CA ALA A 650 24.01 29.07 0.04
C ALA A 650 23.50 27.63 0.03
N VAL A 651 23.82 26.93 -1.06
CA VAL A 651 23.95 25.49 -1.06
C VAL A 651 24.73 25.23 0.21
N ARG A 652 24.02 24.87 1.28
CA ARG A 652 24.62 24.39 2.51
C ARG A 652 25.12 23.02 2.10
N GLU A 653 26.22 23.00 1.35
CA GLU A 653 27.26 21.97 1.41
C GLU A 653 27.88 22.06 2.82
N ARG A 654 27.06 22.03 3.87
CA ARG A 654 27.46 21.34 5.06
C ARG A 654 27.61 19.92 4.54
N ALA A 655 28.86 19.48 4.34
CA ALA A 655 29.17 18.11 4.02
C ALA A 655 28.42 17.24 5.05
N GLU A 656 27.24 16.75 4.66
CA GLU A 656 26.37 16.04 5.59
C GLU A 656 27.13 14.81 6.00
N ARG A 657 27.52 14.75 7.28
CA ARG A 657 28.27 13.63 7.80
C ARG A 657 27.41 12.38 7.64
N LEU A 658 27.88 11.44 6.82
CA LEU A 658 27.23 10.17 6.62
C LEU A 658 27.11 9.46 7.97
N THR A 659 25.89 9.10 8.35
CA THR A 659 25.64 8.38 9.59
C THR A 659 26.08 6.91 9.46
N PRO A 660 26.37 6.21 10.58
CA PRO A 660 26.71 4.78 10.57
C PRO A 660 25.64 3.88 9.91
N PHE A 661 24.43 4.40 9.71
CA PHE A 661 23.36 3.70 8.99
C PHE A 661 23.78 3.32 7.56
N TYR A 662 24.54 4.18 6.87
CA TYR A 662 24.97 4.00 5.48
C TYR A 662 26.27 3.18 5.33
N LEU A 663 26.79 2.59 6.42
CA LEU A 663 27.96 1.70 6.33
C LEU A 663 27.66 0.46 5.49
N ASN A 664 28.68 0.00 4.77
CA ASN A 664 28.63 -1.24 4.00
C ASN A 664 28.17 -2.42 4.88
N THR A 665 27.35 -3.33 4.31
CA THR A 665 26.75 -4.44 5.05
C THR A 665 27.80 -5.38 5.65
N THR A 666 28.91 -5.62 4.94
CA THR A 666 30.00 -6.49 5.40
C THR A 666 30.68 -5.92 6.63
N LEU A 667 31.06 -4.64 6.58
CA LEU A 667 31.69 -3.95 7.71
C LEU A 667 30.75 -3.89 8.92
N ARG A 668 29.48 -3.56 8.69
CA ARG A 668 28.45 -3.54 9.74
C ARG A 668 28.27 -4.89 10.42
N ASN A 669 28.29 -5.98 9.66
CA ASN A 669 28.16 -7.34 10.22
C ASN A 669 29.39 -7.71 11.05
N TRP A 670 30.60 -7.39 10.59
CA TRP A 670 31.83 -7.59 11.36
C TRP A 670 31.81 -6.82 12.67
N LEU A 671 31.41 -5.54 12.64
CA LEU A 671 31.34 -4.69 13.82
C LEU A 671 30.36 -5.24 14.86
N LYS A 672 29.20 -5.78 14.42
CA LYS A 672 28.23 -6.45 15.31
C LYS A 672 28.81 -7.70 15.98
N VAL A 673 29.54 -8.52 15.22
CA VAL A 673 30.18 -9.73 15.78
C VAL A 673 31.22 -9.34 16.82
N LEU A 674 32.04 -8.31 16.56
CA LEU A 674 33.02 -7.79 17.51
C LEU A 674 32.37 -7.25 18.79
N VAL A 675 31.29 -6.47 18.66
CA VAL A 675 30.54 -5.92 19.81
C VAL A 675 29.92 -7.03 20.67
N GLY A 676 29.57 -8.19 20.09
CA GLY A 676 29.15 -9.36 20.86
C GLY A 676 30.32 -10.14 21.46
N PHE A 677 31.38 -10.33 20.68
CA PHE A 677 32.52 -11.19 21.04
C PHE A 677 33.36 -10.58 22.17
N ILE A 678 33.71 -9.29 22.11
CA ILE A 678 34.60 -8.65 23.08
C ILE A 678 34.06 -8.75 24.52
N PRO A 679 32.80 -8.35 24.80
CA PRO A 679 32.25 -8.48 26.16
C PRO A 679 32.14 -9.93 26.63
N ALA A 680 31.77 -10.85 25.73
CA ALA A 680 31.69 -12.26 26.06
C ALA A 680 33.06 -12.83 26.43
N PHE A 681 34.08 -12.54 25.62
CA PHE A 681 35.46 -12.97 25.86
C PHE A 681 35.99 -12.43 27.19
N LEU A 682 35.82 -11.13 27.45
CA LEU A 682 36.23 -10.53 28.72
C LEU A 682 35.53 -11.19 29.91
N THR A 683 34.21 -11.43 29.82
CA THR A 683 33.45 -12.08 30.89
C THR A 683 33.97 -13.49 31.14
N PHE A 684 34.11 -14.32 30.11
CA PHE A 684 34.64 -15.68 30.24
C PHE A 684 36.05 -15.72 30.83
N SER A 685 36.93 -14.83 30.37
CA SER A 685 38.31 -14.75 30.86
C SER A 685 38.43 -14.32 32.32
N LEU A 686 37.44 -13.60 32.84
CA LEU A 686 37.44 -13.07 34.20
C LEU A 686 36.60 -13.89 35.19
N SER A 687 35.58 -14.64 34.72
CA SER A 687 34.62 -15.32 35.59
C SER A 687 34.77 -16.84 35.67
N GLN A 688 35.51 -17.48 34.75
CA GLN A 688 35.62 -18.94 34.69
C GLN A 688 36.99 -19.43 35.13
N ASP A 689 37.00 -20.38 36.06
CA ASP A 689 38.22 -20.99 36.59
C ASP A 689 38.83 -22.04 35.65
N TRP A 690 38.04 -22.59 34.71
CA TRP A 690 38.49 -23.61 33.78
C TRP A 690 39.14 -22.99 32.53
N TRP A 691 40.43 -23.29 32.30
CA TRP A 691 41.23 -22.71 31.21
C TRP A 691 40.57 -22.78 29.82
N LEU A 692 39.90 -23.89 29.49
CA LEU A 692 39.26 -24.06 28.19
C LEU A 692 38.10 -23.08 28.04
N LEU A 693 37.28 -22.91 29.07
CA LEU A 693 36.15 -21.99 29.04
C LEU A 693 36.60 -20.53 29.19
N ALA A 694 37.68 -20.26 29.92
CA ALA A 694 38.24 -18.93 30.08
C ALA A 694 38.77 -18.34 28.75
N TYR A 695 39.53 -19.12 27.96
CA TYR A 695 40.12 -18.65 26.70
C TYR A 695 39.28 -19.00 25.46
N PHE A 696 38.62 -20.15 25.43
CA PHE A 696 37.82 -20.61 24.28
C PHE A 696 36.30 -20.51 24.49
N GLY A 697 35.83 -20.15 25.68
CA GLY A 697 34.40 -20.10 25.99
C GLY A 697 33.61 -19.20 25.04
N ALA A 698 34.11 -18.00 24.75
CA ALA A 698 33.45 -17.10 23.79
C ALA A 698 33.37 -17.70 22.38
N PHE A 699 34.43 -18.37 21.91
CA PHE A 699 34.46 -19.04 20.61
C PHE A 699 33.46 -20.20 20.54
N ILE A 700 33.41 -21.04 21.57
CA ILE A 700 32.45 -22.16 21.67
C ILE A 700 31.02 -21.62 21.72
N TRP A 701 30.77 -20.59 22.53
CA TRP A 701 29.43 -20.01 22.73
C TRP A 701 28.86 -19.40 21.45
N LEU A 702 29.67 -18.61 20.75
CA LEU A 702 29.30 -18.03 19.46
C LEU A 702 29.26 -19.11 18.36
N GLY A 703 30.15 -20.10 18.40
CA GLY A 703 30.20 -21.22 17.46
C GLY A 703 28.92 -22.06 17.47
N ILE A 704 28.43 -22.45 18.66
CA ILE A 704 27.14 -23.16 18.81
C ILE A 704 26.00 -22.33 18.21
N THR A 705 25.99 -21.03 18.47
CA THR A 705 24.95 -20.12 17.98
C THR A 705 25.01 -19.94 16.46
N ALA A 706 26.20 -19.80 15.88
CA ALA A 706 26.40 -19.73 14.44
C ALA A 706 25.94 -21.03 13.77
N GLY A 707 26.39 -22.18 14.28
CA GLY A 707 26.01 -23.51 13.79
C GLY A 707 24.50 -23.73 13.83
N ARG A 708 23.85 -23.41 14.95
CA ARG A 708 22.40 -23.46 15.10
C ARG A 708 21.67 -22.65 14.03
N ASN A 709 22.10 -21.41 13.76
CA ASN A 709 21.44 -20.56 12.77
C ASN A 709 21.61 -21.10 11.34
N VAL A 710 22.78 -21.67 11.02
CA VAL A 710 22.99 -22.33 9.71
C VAL A 710 22.07 -23.54 9.58
N ILE A 711 22.05 -24.43 10.58
CA ILE A 711 21.19 -25.63 10.57
C ILE A 711 19.71 -25.25 10.47
N GLN A 712 19.27 -24.25 11.23
CA GLN A 712 17.91 -23.74 11.18
C GLN A 712 17.54 -23.23 9.77
N SER A 713 18.39 -22.39 9.18
CA SER A 713 18.19 -21.86 7.82
C SER A 713 18.03 -23.00 6.80
N VAL A 714 18.86 -24.04 6.91
CA VAL A 714 18.82 -25.21 6.02
C VAL A 714 17.57 -26.07 6.26
N MET A 715 17.19 -26.35 7.51
CA MET A 715 15.99 -27.13 7.83
C MET A 715 14.68 -26.40 7.45
N GLY A 716 14.62 -25.09 7.66
CA GLY A 716 13.51 -24.23 7.27
C GLY A 716 13.33 -24.17 5.75
N GLY A 717 14.44 -24.21 4.99
CA GLY A 717 14.46 -24.22 3.53
C GLY A 717 14.05 -25.55 2.89
N GLY A 718 14.19 -26.68 3.58
CA GLY A 718 13.88 -27.99 3.00
C GLY A 718 14.57 -29.18 3.65
N GLY A 719 15.69 -28.93 4.34
CA GLY A 719 16.58 -29.97 4.86
C GLY A 719 17.60 -30.45 3.80
N PHE A 720 18.62 -31.19 4.25
CA PHE A 720 19.71 -31.69 3.39
C PHE A 720 19.25 -32.66 2.28
N GLY A 721 18.06 -33.26 2.42
CA GLY A 721 17.47 -34.19 1.45
C GLY A 721 16.36 -33.63 0.57
N SER A 722 16.06 -32.32 0.59
CA SER A 722 15.04 -31.77 -0.31
C SER A 722 15.58 -31.54 -1.71
N LEU A 723 14.79 -31.91 -2.71
CA LEU A 723 15.02 -31.72 -4.17
C LEU A 723 15.21 -30.25 -4.61
N SER A 724 15.36 -29.30 -3.68
CA SER A 724 15.62 -27.90 -4.02
C SER A 724 17.10 -27.69 -4.36
N LEU A 725 17.36 -27.09 -5.52
CA LEU A 725 18.72 -26.88 -6.08
C LEU A 725 19.51 -25.75 -5.42
N LEU A 726 18.92 -25.04 -4.45
CA LEU A 726 19.60 -23.97 -3.72
C LEU A 726 20.75 -24.56 -2.89
N ARG A 727 21.95 -23.97 -3.03
CA ARG A 727 23.10 -24.35 -2.20
C ARG A 727 22.84 -23.92 -0.75
N TRP A 728 23.37 -24.67 0.22
CA TRP A 728 23.15 -24.42 1.66
C TRP A 728 23.44 -22.96 2.05
N HIS A 729 24.51 -22.37 1.50
CA HIS A 729 24.92 -20.98 1.79
C HIS A 729 23.93 -19.93 1.26
N GLN A 730 23.06 -20.26 0.31
CA GLN A 730 22.04 -19.35 -0.23
C GLN A 730 20.81 -19.27 0.68
N TYR A 731 20.60 -20.26 1.56
CA TYR A 731 19.59 -20.21 2.63
C TYR A 731 20.06 -19.40 3.85
N VAL A 732 21.36 -19.11 3.93
CA VAL A 732 21.96 -18.46 5.10
C VAL A 732 21.93 -16.94 4.93
N ASN A 733 21.19 -16.27 5.81
CA ASN A 733 21.25 -14.82 5.93
C ASN A 733 22.32 -14.41 6.93
N TRP A 734 23.50 -14.05 6.42
CA TRP A 734 24.66 -13.63 7.22
C TRP A 734 24.38 -12.45 8.15
N SER A 735 23.50 -11.53 7.75
CA SER A 735 23.10 -10.41 8.62
C SER A 735 22.26 -10.88 9.82
N ARG A 736 21.41 -11.89 9.65
CA ARG A 736 20.63 -12.51 10.74
C ARG A 736 21.54 -13.26 11.70
N ILE A 737 22.59 -13.91 11.19
CA ILE A 737 23.63 -14.57 12.01
C ILE A 737 24.39 -13.53 12.81
N ALA A 738 24.92 -12.47 12.17
CA ALA A 738 25.66 -11.41 12.86
C ALA A 738 24.81 -10.75 13.97
N ASP A 739 23.52 -10.49 13.71
CA ASP A 739 22.58 -10.03 14.74
C ASP A 739 22.47 -11.05 15.89
N SER A 740 22.35 -12.35 15.60
CA SER A 740 22.26 -13.41 16.61
C SER A 740 23.53 -13.52 17.47
N LEU A 741 24.71 -13.39 16.86
CA LEU A 741 26.00 -13.47 17.54
C LEU A 741 26.22 -12.27 18.45
N MET A 742 25.81 -11.08 18.02
CA MET A 742 25.85 -9.87 18.84
C MET A 742 25.04 -10.04 20.13
N PHE A 743 23.75 -10.43 20.02
CA PHE A 743 22.88 -10.60 21.19
C PHE A 743 23.28 -11.80 22.06
N THR A 744 23.81 -12.87 21.49
CA THR A 744 24.27 -14.00 22.30
C THR A 744 25.56 -13.64 23.03
N GLY A 745 26.47 -12.90 22.40
CA GLY A 745 27.67 -12.40 23.07
C GLY A 745 27.32 -11.49 24.24
N PHE A 746 26.37 -10.57 24.05
CA PHE A 746 25.93 -9.65 25.12
C PHE A 746 25.15 -10.32 26.25
N SER A 747 24.60 -11.53 26.04
CA SER A 747 23.89 -12.25 27.12
C SER A 747 24.84 -12.76 28.21
N VAL A 748 26.11 -13.01 27.88
CA VAL A 748 27.11 -13.54 28.81
C VAL A 748 27.39 -12.55 29.96
N PRO A 749 27.83 -11.29 29.71
CA PRO A 749 28.02 -10.31 30.79
C PRO A 749 26.72 -9.97 31.52
N LEU A 750 25.58 -9.99 30.82
CA LEU A 750 24.28 -9.69 31.44
C LEU A 750 23.88 -10.75 32.48
N LEU A 751 24.04 -12.03 32.15
CA LEU A 751 23.57 -13.12 32.99
C LEU A 751 24.61 -13.52 34.05
N ASP A 752 25.87 -13.67 33.66
CA ASP A 752 26.91 -14.19 34.56
C ASP A 752 27.49 -13.09 35.45
N TRP A 753 27.83 -11.92 34.90
CA TRP A 753 28.39 -10.82 35.70
C TRP A 753 27.31 -9.97 36.39
N LEU A 754 26.38 -9.37 35.61
CA LEU A 754 25.41 -8.42 36.18
C LEU A 754 24.35 -9.11 37.05
N CYS A 755 23.69 -10.14 36.52
CA CYS A 755 22.58 -10.79 37.22
C CYS A 755 23.07 -11.69 38.36
N LYS A 756 24.01 -12.60 38.08
CA LYS A 756 24.50 -13.56 39.08
C LYS A 756 25.48 -12.93 40.07
N SER A 757 26.59 -12.34 39.63
CA SER A 757 27.62 -11.84 40.56
C SER A 757 27.26 -10.51 41.23
N VAL A 758 26.71 -9.53 40.50
CA VAL A 758 26.43 -8.20 41.08
C VAL A 758 25.09 -8.16 41.80
N LEU A 759 23.99 -8.54 41.13
CA LEU A 759 22.65 -8.41 41.71
C LEU A 759 22.35 -9.50 42.74
N LEU A 760 22.49 -10.77 42.37
CA LEU A 760 22.08 -11.88 43.23
C LEU A 760 23.08 -12.16 44.35
N ASP A 761 24.36 -12.34 44.01
CA ASP A 761 25.41 -12.66 44.99
C ASP A 761 25.75 -11.44 45.87
N ALA A 762 26.32 -10.37 45.29
CA ALA A 762 26.74 -9.20 46.07
C ALA A 762 25.58 -8.33 46.59
N GLY A 763 24.44 -8.28 45.88
CA GLY A 763 23.31 -7.44 46.26
C GLY A 763 22.33 -8.10 47.25
N PHE A 764 21.97 -9.36 47.01
CA PHE A 764 20.94 -10.08 47.79
C PHE A 764 21.48 -11.29 48.58
N GLY A 765 22.77 -11.65 48.48
CA GLY A 765 23.34 -12.82 49.14
C GLY A 765 22.82 -14.17 48.63
N ILE A 766 22.22 -14.18 47.43
CA ILE A 766 21.62 -15.36 46.80
C ILE A 766 22.69 -16.03 45.93
N THR A 767 23.19 -17.19 46.38
CA THR A 767 24.19 -18.01 45.70
C THR A 767 23.67 -19.43 45.51
N THR A 768 24.45 -20.26 44.81
CA THR A 768 24.19 -21.70 44.69
C THR A 768 24.23 -22.42 46.04
N ALA A 769 24.89 -21.85 47.04
CA ALA A 769 24.97 -22.38 48.40
C ALA A 769 23.82 -21.91 49.31
N THR A 770 23.27 -20.70 49.11
CA THR A 770 22.23 -20.14 49.99
C THR A 770 20.82 -20.48 49.52
N ASN A 771 20.47 -20.21 48.26
CA ASN A 771 19.14 -20.53 47.70
C ASN A 771 19.22 -20.86 46.20
N PRO A 772 19.56 -22.11 45.84
CA PRO A 772 19.77 -22.49 44.45
C PRO A 772 18.49 -22.41 43.62
N VAL A 773 17.32 -22.72 44.19
CA VAL A 773 16.04 -22.68 43.47
C VAL A 773 15.70 -21.25 43.03
N LEU A 774 15.87 -20.28 43.93
CA LEU A 774 15.62 -18.88 43.64
C LEU A 774 16.62 -18.32 42.62
N LEU A 775 17.90 -18.67 42.75
CA LEU A 775 18.94 -18.27 41.79
C LEU A 775 18.61 -18.74 40.37
N TYR A 776 18.32 -20.04 40.19
CA TYR A 776 18.00 -20.59 38.87
C TYR A 776 16.66 -20.08 38.31
N ALA A 777 15.67 -19.82 39.15
CA ALA A 777 14.40 -19.23 38.73
C ALA A 777 14.60 -17.79 38.19
N VAL A 778 15.32 -16.93 38.91
CA VAL A 778 15.60 -15.56 38.48
C VAL A 778 16.45 -15.54 37.21
N MET A 779 17.48 -16.39 37.12
CA MET A 779 18.29 -16.52 35.90
C MET A 779 17.46 -17.00 34.71
N GLY A 780 16.57 -17.99 34.92
CA GLY A 780 15.68 -18.52 33.89
C GLY A 780 14.72 -17.46 33.33
N VAL A 781 14.08 -16.69 34.21
CA VAL A 781 13.19 -15.58 33.85
C VAL A 781 13.95 -14.46 33.14
N THR A 782 15.10 -14.05 33.68
CA THR A 782 15.93 -12.99 33.08
C THR A 782 16.40 -13.37 31.68
N ASN A 783 16.89 -14.60 31.51
CA ASN A 783 17.29 -15.12 30.20
C ASN A 783 16.09 -15.20 29.23
N GLY A 784 14.94 -15.69 29.71
CA GLY A 784 13.71 -15.74 28.91
C GLY A 784 13.25 -14.36 28.43
N LEU A 785 13.19 -13.38 29.33
CA LEU A 785 12.82 -11.99 29.01
C LEU A 785 13.83 -11.34 28.06
N TYR A 786 15.12 -11.56 28.27
CA TYR A 786 16.18 -11.10 27.38
C TYR A 786 16.03 -11.69 25.97
N ILE A 787 15.79 -13.00 25.87
CA ILE A 787 15.56 -13.69 24.61
C ILE A 787 14.32 -13.15 23.89
N PHE A 788 13.20 -13.01 24.62
CA PHE A 788 11.97 -12.45 24.09
C PHE A 788 12.19 -11.03 23.54
N SER A 789 12.83 -10.16 24.34
CA SER A 789 13.02 -8.74 24.03
C SER A 789 13.87 -8.54 22.77
N HIS A 790 15.02 -9.20 22.66
CA HIS A 790 15.88 -9.03 21.48
C HIS A 790 15.30 -9.74 20.24
N ASN A 791 14.50 -10.81 20.39
CA ASN A 791 13.81 -11.43 19.27
C ASN A 791 12.71 -10.54 18.69
N VAL A 792 11.96 -9.85 19.55
CA VAL A 792 11.02 -8.79 19.14
C VAL A 792 11.77 -7.64 18.46
N PHE A 793 12.90 -7.21 19.02
CA PHE A 793 13.74 -6.16 18.46
C PHE A 793 14.30 -6.50 17.07
N ARG A 794 14.68 -7.76 16.85
CA ARG A 794 15.15 -8.29 15.55
C ARG A 794 14.03 -8.42 14.51
N GLY A 795 12.76 -8.35 14.93
CA GLY A 795 11.61 -8.46 14.05
C GLY A 795 11.23 -9.91 13.71
N LEU A 796 11.55 -10.87 14.58
CA LEU A 796 11.08 -12.25 14.42
C LEU A 796 9.54 -12.31 14.55
N PRO A 797 8.87 -13.31 13.94
CA PRO A 797 7.43 -13.49 14.11
C PRO A 797 7.07 -13.56 15.60
N GLY A 798 6.01 -12.86 16.02
CA GLY A 798 5.62 -12.78 17.45
C GLY A 798 5.43 -14.15 18.11
N LYS A 799 4.97 -15.15 17.34
CA LYS A 799 4.87 -16.55 17.80
C LYS A 799 6.23 -17.15 18.16
N ALA A 800 7.28 -16.90 17.36
CA ALA A 800 8.63 -17.40 17.65
C ALA A 800 9.20 -16.72 18.90
N ALA A 801 9.04 -15.40 19.03
CA ALA A 801 9.46 -14.67 20.21
C ALA A 801 8.79 -15.21 21.48
N PHE A 802 7.48 -15.42 21.46
CA PHE A 802 6.71 -15.98 22.57
C PHE A 802 7.20 -17.36 22.99
N TRP A 803 7.37 -18.31 22.06
CA TRP A 803 7.86 -19.64 22.42
C TRP A 803 9.32 -19.63 22.91
N ASN A 804 10.14 -18.72 22.38
CA ASN A 804 11.51 -18.54 22.84
C ASN A 804 11.60 -17.98 24.28
N LEU A 805 10.54 -17.40 24.85
CA LEU A 805 10.47 -17.03 26.27
C LEU A 805 10.61 -18.26 27.18
N PHE A 806 9.99 -19.37 26.78
CA PHE A 806 10.00 -20.64 27.52
C PHE A 806 11.18 -21.55 27.16
N ARG A 807 12.10 -21.07 26.32
CA ARG A 807 13.22 -21.86 25.80
C ARG A 807 14.08 -22.47 26.91
N SER A 808 14.38 -21.71 27.96
CA SER A 808 15.17 -22.19 29.11
C SER A 808 14.51 -23.37 29.83
N ALA A 809 13.18 -23.35 29.98
CA ALA A 809 12.44 -24.44 30.63
C ALA A 809 12.36 -25.68 29.72
N LEU A 810 12.11 -25.47 28.42
CA LEU A 810 12.02 -26.55 27.43
C LEU A 810 13.37 -27.24 27.17
N SER A 811 14.50 -26.59 27.46
CA SER A 811 15.82 -27.18 27.27
C SER A 811 16.28 -28.10 28.38
N ILE A 812 15.67 -28.07 29.56
CA ILE A 812 16.10 -28.88 30.72
C ILE A 812 16.06 -30.38 30.42
N PRO A 813 14.96 -30.97 29.91
CA PRO A 813 14.92 -32.40 29.61
C PRO A 813 15.95 -32.80 28.54
N LEU A 814 16.17 -31.92 27.55
CA LEU A 814 17.14 -32.15 26.48
C LEU A 814 18.58 -32.10 27.00
N ALA A 815 18.89 -31.18 27.92
CA ALA A 815 20.20 -31.08 28.55
C ALA A 815 20.52 -32.33 29.39
N VAL A 816 19.54 -32.83 30.16
CA VAL A 816 19.68 -34.10 30.91
C VAL A 816 19.94 -35.26 29.95
N GLY A 817 19.19 -35.36 28.85
CA GLY A 817 19.40 -36.39 27.84
C GLY A 817 20.78 -36.32 27.17
N PHE A 818 21.25 -35.13 26.82
CA PHE A 818 22.61 -34.94 26.29
C PHE A 818 23.69 -35.29 27.29
N ASN A 819 23.51 -34.95 28.57
CA ASN A 819 24.44 -35.31 29.63
C ASN A 819 24.56 -36.84 29.78
N TRP A 820 23.44 -37.55 29.74
CA TRP A 820 23.42 -39.02 29.78
C TRP A 820 24.09 -39.65 28.55
N ALA A 821 23.80 -39.14 27.35
CA ALA A 821 24.38 -39.65 26.11
C ALA A 821 25.91 -39.43 26.07
N ALA A 822 26.38 -38.24 26.47
CA ALA A 822 27.80 -37.94 26.58
C ALA A 822 28.49 -38.83 27.62
N GLY A 823 27.85 -39.06 28.76
CA GLY A 823 28.36 -39.96 29.80
C GLY A 823 28.51 -41.41 29.34
N GLY A 824 27.50 -41.93 28.62
CA GLY A 824 27.55 -43.27 28.04
C GLY A 824 28.66 -43.44 27.00
N LEU A 825 28.88 -42.42 26.16
CA LEU A 825 29.98 -42.42 25.18
C LEU A 825 31.35 -42.41 25.88
N LEU A 826 31.55 -41.54 26.87
CA LEU A 826 32.82 -41.45 27.61
C LEU A 826 33.11 -42.75 28.39
N ALA A 827 32.09 -43.37 28.98
CA ALA A 827 32.20 -44.67 29.61
C ALA A 827 32.58 -45.77 28.59
N SER A 828 32.02 -45.73 27.37
CA SER A 828 32.34 -46.69 26.30
C SER A 828 33.76 -46.56 25.75
N PHE A 829 34.39 -45.38 25.87
CA PHE A 829 35.79 -45.13 25.53
C PHE A 829 36.75 -45.36 26.70
N GLY A 830 36.27 -45.87 27.85
CA GLY A 830 37.10 -46.25 28.99
C GLY A 830 37.59 -45.08 29.86
N VAL A 831 36.92 -43.92 29.80
CA VAL A 831 37.28 -42.76 30.65
C VAL A 831 36.84 -43.02 32.09
N ALA A 832 37.79 -43.07 33.03
CA ALA A 832 37.51 -43.17 34.45
C ALA A 832 36.99 -41.83 35.01
N ALA A 833 36.01 -41.89 35.95
CA ALA A 833 35.38 -40.72 36.56
C ALA A 833 34.76 -39.74 35.54
N VAL A 834 33.68 -40.19 34.90
CA VAL A 834 32.95 -39.43 33.87
C VAL A 834 32.21 -38.21 34.46
N ASP A 835 31.73 -38.28 35.70
CA ASP A 835 30.89 -37.23 36.31
C ASP A 835 31.62 -35.88 36.51
N PRO A 836 32.86 -35.81 37.04
CA PRO A 836 33.62 -34.55 37.12
C PRO A 836 33.89 -33.91 35.76
N VAL A 837 34.13 -34.73 34.73
CA VAL A 837 34.33 -34.26 33.36
C VAL A 837 33.04 -33.68 32.81
N LEU A 838 31.91 -34.38 32.96
CA LEU A 838 30.59 -33.88 32.55
C LEU A 838 30.20 -32.59 33.29
N GLN A 839 30.57 -32.45 34.56
CA GLN A 839 30.31 -31.24 35.34
C GLN A 839 31.04 -30.01 34.77
N GLN A 840 32.29 -30.16 34.29
CA GLN A 840 33.02 -29.09 33.60
C GLN A 840 32.37 -28.72 32.25
N TRP A 841 31.78 -29.69 31.56
CA TRP A 841 31.08 -29.50 30.28
C TRP A 841 29.61 -29.08 30.42
N ALA A 842 29.05 -29.07 31.64
CA ALA A 842 27.62 -28.85 31.89
C ALA A 842 27.10 -27.53 31.28
N ALA A 843 27.89 -26.45 31.35
CA ALA A 843 27.54 -25.17 30.75
C ALA A 843 27.42 -25.25 29.22
N VAL A 844 28.34 -25.97 28.57
CA VAL A 844 28.35 -26.18 27.11
C VAL A 844 27.19 -27.07 26.68
N ILE A 845 26.93 -28.16 27.42
CA ILE A 845 25.80 -29.08 27.17
C ILE A 845 24.46 -28.35 27.31
N SER A 846 24.30 -27.54 28.36
CA SER A 846 23.09 -26.74 28.60
C SER A 846 22.88 -25.69 27.50
N LYS A 847 23.96 -25.01 27.07
CA LYS A 847 23.93 -24.05 25.96
C LYS A 847 23.52 -24.73 24.64
N LEU A 848 24.12 -25.88 24.33
CA LEU A 848 23.80 -26.66 23.13
C LEU A 848 22.32 -27.11 23.14
N ALA A 849 21.84 -27.67 24.24
CA ALA A 849 20.44 -28.07 24.40
C ALA A 849 19.47 -26.89 24.20
N SER A 850 19.78 -25.75 24.81
CA SER A 850 19.00 -24.52 24.64
C SER A 850 18.95 -24.09 23.17
N ASP A 851 20.08 -24.07 22.46
CA ASP A 851 20.13 -23.69 21.04
C ASP A 851 19.42 -24.69 20.12
N CYS A 852 19.46 -25.99 20.43
CA CYS A 852 18.67 -27.01 19.73
C CYS A 852 17.17 -26.72 19.85
N VAL A 853 16.67 -26.44 21.06
CA VAL A 853 15.25 -26.06 21.27
C VAL A 853 14.91 -24.78 20.52
N GLY A 854 15.74 -23.75 20.62
CA GLY A 854 15.55 -22.52 19.86
C GLY A 854 15.54 -22.78 18.35
N GLY A 855 16.44 -23.62 17.84
CA GLY A 855 16.50 -24.01 16.43
C GLY A 855 15.25 -24.74 15.96
N ALA A 856 14.67 -25.60 16.82
CA ALA A 856 13.41 -26.29 16.55
C ALA A 856 12.22 -25.32 16.51
N ILE A 857 12.09 -24.43 17.50
CA ILE A 857 11.02 -23.42 17.57
C ILE A 857 11.03 -22.52 16.34
N GLU A 858 12.18 -21.90 16.05
CA GLU A 858 12.27 -21.01 14.89
C GLU A 858 12.18 -21.78 13.56
N GLY A 859 12.74 -22.99 13.48
CA GLY A 859 12.65 -23.83 12.28
C GLY A 859 11.22 -24.26 11.94
N LEU A 860 10.39 -24.56 12.94
CA LEU A 860 8.96 -24.86 12.76
C LEU A 860 8.18 -23.62 12.29
N VAL A 861 8.49 -22.45 12.85
CA VAL A 861 7.86 -21.18 12.43
C VAL A 861 8.27 -20.80 11.01
N ASP A 862 9.57 -20.87 10.68
CA ASP A 862 10.11 -20.60 9.35
C ASP A 862 9.52 -21.60 8.32
N ARG A 863 9.38 -22.89 8.70
CA ARG A 863 8.70 -23.90 7.88
C ARG A 863 7.25 -23.55 7.61
N GLY A 864 6.50 -23.15 8.65
CA GLY A 864 5.10 -22.74 8.50
C GLY A 864 4.95 -21.53 7.59
N ALA A 865 5.80 -20.51 7.76
CA ALA A 865 5.82 -19.32 6.92
C ALA A 865 6.13 -19.64 5.45
N ASN A 866 7.12 -20.51 5.20
CA ASN A 866 7.46 -20.96 3.85
C ASN A 866 6.28 -21.69 3.18
N VAL A 867 5.66 -22.65 3.87
CA VAL A 867 4.48 -23.38 3.33
C VAL A 867 3.33 -22.44 3.03
N HIS A 868 3.00 -21.51 3.93
CA HIS A 868 1.94 -20.52 3.70
C HIS A 868 2.23 -19.64 2.48
N MET A 869 3.48 -19.16 2.35
CA MET A 869 3.89 -18.37 1.18
C MET A 869 3.77 -19.18 -0.11
N ARG A 870 4.18 -20.45 -0.11
CA ARG A 870 4.05 -21.33 -1.29
C ARG A 870 2.60 -21.63 -1.65
N VAL A 871 1.73 -21.83 -0.65
CA VAL A 871 0.30 -22.00 -0.90
C VAL A 871 -0.28 -20.77 -1.59
N TRP A 872 0.14 -19.58 -1.17
CA TRP A 872 -0.28 -18.33 -1.82
C TRP A 872 0.24 -18.22 -3.26
N ASP A 873 1.53 -18.48 -3.50
CA ASP A 873 2.13 -18.48 -4.85
C ASP A 873 1.40 -19.46 -5.78
N TYR A 874 1.19 -20.71 -5.34
CA TYR A 874 0.51 -21.73 -6.15
C TYR A 874 -0.96 -21.40 -6.39
N ARG A 875 -1.70 -20.88 -5.41
CA ARG A 875 -3.11 -20.51 -5.61
C ARG A 875 -3.27 -19.45 -6.69
N GLY A 876 -2.44 -18.40 -6.65
CA GLY A 876 -2.44 -17.37 -7.69
C GLY A 876 -2.14 -17.96 -9.07
N LYS A 877 -1.14 -18.85 -9.14
CA LYS A 877 -0.71 -19.44 -10.41
C LYS A 877 -1.68 -20.48 -10.99
N ILE A 878 -2.26 -21.32 -10.14
CA ILE A 878 -3.28 -22.30 -10.55
C ILE A 878 -4.55 -21.57 -11.03
N ALA A 879 -4.99 -20.52 -10.32
CA ALA A 879 -6.12 -19.71 -10.77
C ALA A 879 -5.85 -19.09 -12.16
N GLN A 880 -4.61 -18.62 -12.39
CA GLN A 880 -4.19 -18.13 -13.70
C GLN A 880 -4.22 -19.22 -14.78
N VAL A 881 -3.70 -20.41 -14.51
CA VAL A 881 -3.77 -21.56 -15.44
C VAL A 881 -5.22 -21.89 -15.80
N LEU A 882 -6.11 -21.99 -14.81
CA LEU A 882 -7.54 -22.26 -15.04
C LEU A 882 -8.22 -21.14 -15.84
N SER A 883 -7.85 -19.88 -15.60
CA SER A 883 -8.39 -18.75 -16.37
C SER A 883 -7.94 -18.74 -17.83
N VAL A 884 -6.69 -19.11 -18.11
CA VAL A 884 -6.16 -19.24 -19.48
C VAL A 884 -6.84 -20.42 -20.17
N TYR A 885 -7.00 -21.54 -19.48
CA TYR A 885 -7.75 -22.69 -19.99
C TYR A 885 -9.18 -22.33 -20.36
N ALA A 886 -9.92 -21.62 -19.49
CA ALA A 886 -11.29 -21.21 -19.76
C ALA A 886 -11.40 -20.30 -21.00
N ARG A 887 -10.42 -19.42 -21.23
CA ARG A 887 -10.35 -18.61 -22.46
C ARG A 887 -10.10 -19.46 -23.70
N LEU A 888 -9.17 -20.41 -23.60
CA LEU A 888 -8.87 -21.34 -24.69
C LEU A 888 -10.10 -22.19 -25.04
N GLU A 889 -10.82 -22.73 -24.06
CA GLU A 889 -12.07 -23.47 -24.25
C GLU A 889 -13.11 -22.62 -25.00
N GLY A 890 -13.25 -21.33 -24.63
CA GLY A 890 -14.14 -20.40 -25.32
C GLY A 890 -13.74 -20.07 -26.76
N LEU A 891 -12.45 -20.15 -27.10
CA LEU A 891 -11.96 -19.96 -28.47
C LEU A 891 -12.12 -21.22 -29.34
N PHE A 892 -12.16 -22.41 -28.73
CA PHE A 892 -12.29 -23.71 -29.40
C PHE A 892 -13.51 -24.51 -28.89
N PRO A 893 -14.75 -24.00 -29.03
CA PRO A 893 -15.93 -24.61 -28.42
C PRO A 893 -16.27 -26.01 -28.95
N GLU A 894 -15.83 -26.35 -30.17
CA GLU A 894 -16.12 -27.64 -30.81
C GLU A 894 -15.01 -28.69 -30.61
N ARG A 895 -13.89 -28.32 -29.97
CA ARG A 895 -12.74 -29.22 -29.80
C ARG A 895 -12.53 -29.55 -28.33
N ASP A 896 -12.15 -30.81 -28.06
CA ASP A 896 -11.73 -31.22 -26.73
C ASP A 896 -10.35 -30.63 -26.41
N MET A 897 -10.34 -29.53 -25.67
CA MET A 897 -9.13 -28.80 -25.27
C MET A 897 -8.18 -29.67 -24.44
N GLN A 898 -8.69 -30.61 -23.64
CA GLN A 898 -7.84 -31.48 -22.83
C GLN A 898 -7.05 -32.44 -23.72
N ARG A 899 -7.68 -33.02 -24.74
CA ARG A 899 -6.99 -33.83 -25.74
C ARG A 899 -6.01 -33.00 -26.57
N MET A 900 -6.42 -31.79 -26.95
CA MET A 900 -5.57 -30.88 -27.73
C MET A 900 -4.29 -30.51 -26.98
N MET A 901 -4.38 -30.11 -25.70
CA MET A 901 -3.21 -29.80 -24.87
C MET A 901 -2.37 -31.03 -24.49
N ALA A 902 -2.94 -32.25 -24.58
CA ALA A 902 -2.18 -33.48 -24.34
C ALA A 902 -1.12 -33.71 -25.43
N ASP A 903 -1.31 -33.17 -26.64
CA ASP A 903 -0.28 -33.03 -27.67
C ASP A 903 0.17 -31.56 -27.80
N PRO A 904 1.24 -31.15 -27.11
CA PRO A 904 1.74 -29.77 -27.13
C PRO A 904 2.08 -29.25 -28.53
N GLY A 905 2.46 -30.12 -29.47
CA GLY A 905 2.84 -29.71 -30.82
C GLY A 905 1.63 -29.22 -31.62
N THR A 906 0.55 -30.00 -31.61
CA THR A 906 -0.72 -29.63 -32.25
C THR A 906 -1.35 -28.42 -31.53
N PHE A 907 -1.36 -28.41 -30.20
CA PHE A 907 -1.87 -27.29 -29.41
C PHE A 907 -1.26 -25.93 -29.80
N VAL A 908 0.07 -25.81 -29.77
CA VAL A 908 0.75 -24.53 -30.04
C VAL A 908 0.50 -24.06 -31.47
N ARG A 909 0.49 -24.99 -32.44
CA ARG A 909 0.22 -24.66 -33.85
C ARG A 909 -1.19 -24.13 -34.02
N GLU A 910 -2.19 -24.82 -33.50
CA GLU A 910 -3.60 -24.48 -33.69
C GLU A 910 -3.99 -23.17 -32.99
N VAL A 911 -3.45 -22.92 -31.79
CA VAL A 911 -3.63 -21.65 -31.09
C VAL A 911 -3.03 -20.49 -31.90
N ARG A 912 -1.78 -20.61 -32.35
CA ARG A 912 -1.13 -19.56 -33.16
C ARG A 912 -1.84 -19.30 -34.48
N GLU A 913 -2.29 -20.35 -35.16
CA GLU A 913 -3.04 -20.21 -36.41
C GLU A 913 -4.37 -19.48 -36.18
N LEU A 914 -5.09 -19.82 -35.11
CA LEU A 914 -6.35 -19.18 -34.77
C LEU A 914 -6.15 -17.71 -34.35
N GLU A 915 -5.12 -17.44 -33.55
CA GLU A 915 -4.75 -16.08 -33.15
C GLU A 915 -4.39 -15.21 -34.36
N ALA A 916 -3.60 -15.75 -35.29
CA ALA A 916 -3.25 -15.07 -36.55
C ALA A 916 -4.49 -14.81 -37.41
N ARG A 917 -5.41 -15.78 -37.53
CA ARG A 917 -6.65 -15.62 -38.31
C ARG A 917 -7.62 -14.62 -37.69
N ARG A 918 -7.75 -14.59 -36.37
CA ARG A 918 -8.68 -13.72 -35.64
C ARG A 918 -8.07 -12.38 -35.22
N GLY A 919 -6.80 -12.13 -35.53
CA GLY A 919 -6.09 -10.92 -35.10
C GLY A 919 -5.98 -10.78 -33.59
N ILE A 920 -6.02 -11.89 -32.85
CA ILE A 920 -5.91 -11.90 -31.39
C ILE A 920 -4.46 -11.62 -31.03
N LYS A 921 -4.22 -10.55 -30.25
CA LYS A 921 -2.87 -10.15 -29.80
C LYS A 921 -2.44 -10.82 -28.50
N GLU A 922 -3.34 -11.50 -27.82
CA GLU A 922 -3.01 -12.24 -26.60
C GLU A 922 -2.33 -13.55 -27.01
N GLU A 923 -1.00 -13.65 -26.92
CA GLU A 923 -0.21 -14.88 -27.17
C GLU A 923 -0.53 -15.93 -26.08
N LEU A 924 -1.65 -16.66 -26.22
CA LEU A 924 -2.15 -17.58 -25.17
C LEU A 924 -1.27 -18.82 -25.04
N ASP A 925 -0.66 -19.28 -26.13
CA ASP A 925 0.35 -20.35 -26.10
C ASP A 925 1.54 -19.97 -25.20
N LYS A 926 2.04 -18.74 -25.35
CA LYS A 926 3.07 -18.17 -24.50
C LYS A 926 2.59 -18.08 -23.07
N ALA A 927 1.36 -17.66 -22.81
CA ALA A 927 0.82 -17.62 -21.45
C ALA A 927 0.86 -19.01 -20.78
N VAL A 928 0.50 -20.10 -21.48
CA VAL A 928 0.59 -21.47 -20.94
C VAL A 928 2.06 -21.86 -20.67
N MET A 929 2.99 -21.54 -21.57
CA MET A 929 4.42 -21.80 -21.38
C MET A 929 5.00 -21.06 -20.17
N LEU A 930 4.71 -19.76 -20.02
CA LEU A 930 5.14 -18.95 -18.87
C LEU A 930 4.54 -19.48 -17.56
N ASN A 931 3.30 -19.96 -17.60
CA ASN A 931 2.68 -20.60 -16.46
C ASN A 931 3.41 -21.87 -16.00
N ALA A 932 3.71 -22.77 -16.94
CA ALA A 932 4.40 -24.01 -16.64
C ALA A 932 5.85 -23.78 -16.18
N LEU A 933 6.56 -22.80 -16.74
CA LEU A 933 7.93 -22.43 -16.32
C LEU A 933 7.99 -21.95 -14.87
N ASP A 934 7.03 -21.15 -14.44
CA ASP A 934 6.94 -20.69 -13.05
C ASP A 934 6.61 -21.84 -12.10
N LEU A 935 5.70 -22.73 -12.47
CA LEU A 935 5.33 -23.90 -11.67
C LEU A 935 6.52 -24.88 -11.52
N LEU A 936 7.28 -25.10 -12.59
CA LEU A 936 8.56 -25.80 -12.58
C LEU A 936 9.54 -25.12 -11.61
N THR A 937 9.65 -23.79 -11.69
CA THR A 937 10.54 -23.01 -10.83
C THR A 937 10.13 -23.08 -9.36
N PHE A 938 8.84 -23.01 -9.06
CA PHE A 938 8.33 -23.19 -7.71
C PHE A 938 8.74 -24.55 -7.16
N TRP A 939 8.48 -25.61 -7.92
CA TRP A 939 8.76 -26.97 -7.48
C TRP A 939 10.25 -27.22 -7.20
N MET A 940 11.14 -26.75 -8.09
CA MET A 940 12.58 -27.05 -8.04
C MET A 940 13.43 -26.06 -7.25
N TYR A 941 12.97 -24.80 -7.11
CA TYR A 941 13.78 -23.75 -6.50
C TYR A 941 13.20 -23.27 -5.17
N GLN A 942 11.88 -23.29 -5.00
CA GLN A 942 11.25 -22.66 -3.85
C GLN A 942 11.10 -23.63 -2.65
N PRO A 943 11.38 -23.16 -1.42
CA PRO A 943 11.40 -24.03 -0.24
C PRO A 943 10.00 -24.58 0.07
N ARG A 944 9.90 -25.89 0.30
CA ARG A 944 8.66 -26.61 0.67
C ARG A 944 7.52 -26.53 -0.37
N ALA A 945 7.82 -26.15 -1.61
CA ALA A 945 6.83 -26.02 -2.68
C ALA A 945 6.07 -27.34 -2.96
N ALA A 946 6.77 -28.47 -3.07
CA ALA A 946 6.13 -29.78 -3.28
C ALA A 946 5.11 -30.17 -2.18
N THR A 947 5.35 -29.74 -0.93
CA THR A 947 4.41 -29.99 0.17
C THR A 947 3.14 -29.14 0.00
N ALA A 948 3.30 -27.87 -0.40
CA ALA A 948 2.17 -26.98 -0.66
C ALA A 948 1.34 -27.46 -1.87
N LEU A 949 1.99 -27.81 -2.98
CA LEU A 949 1.30 -28.31 -4.18
C LEU A 949 0.49 -29.58 -3.88
N LYS A 950 1.08 -30.55 -3.16
CA LYS A 950 0.38 -31.79 -2.77
C LYS A 950 -0.88 -31.52 -1.94
N ALA A 951 -0.88 -30.48 -1.12
CA ALA A 951 -2.05 -30.12 -0.33
C ALA A 951 -3.14 -29.47 -1.20
N LEU A 952 -2.76 -28.57 -2.10
CA LEU A 952 -3.69 -27.90 -3.02
C LEU A 952 -4.34 -28.90 -3.99
N LEU A 953 -3.56 -29.81 -4.57
CA LEU A 953 -4.09 -30.82 -5.49
C LEU A 953 -5.11 -31.76 -4.83
N ARG A 954 -5.07 -31.94 -3.51
CA ARG A 954 -6.09 -32.73 -2.77
C ARG A 954 -7.40 -31.99 -2.58
N GLU A 955 -7.36 -30.66 -2.58
CA GLU A 955 -8.55 -29.80 -2.48
C GLU A 955 -9.23 -29.60 -3.85
N MET A 956 -8.46 -29.73 -4.95
CA MET A 956 -8.94 -29.53 -6.32
C MET A 956 -9.85 -30.66 -6.82
N LYS A 957 -10.80 -30.29 -7.69
CA LYS A 957 -11.66 -31.26 -8.40
C LYS A 957 -10.83 -32.15 -9.33
N PRO A 958 -11.29 -33.39 -9.65
CA PRO A 958 -10.58 -34.27 -10.57
C PRO A 958 -10.30 -33.63 -11.94
N GLU A 959 -11.23 -32.84 -12.47
CA GLU A 959 -11.10 -32.12 -13.74
C GLU A 959 -10.04 -31.01 -13.67
N GLU A 960 -10.12 -30.15 -12.65
CA GLU A 960 -9.13 -29.08 -12.42
C GLU A 960 -7.71 -29.66 -12.27
N ARG A 961 -7.58 -30.81 -11.61
CA ARG A 961 -6.31 -31.54 -11.52
C ARG A 961 -5.81 -31.97 -12.89
N ARG A 962 -6.66 -32.58 -13.72
CA ARG A 962 -6.30 -32.99 -15.08
C ARG A 962 -5.84 -31.80 -15.93
N ILE A 963 -6.61 -30.70 -15.91
CA ILE A 963 -6.24 -29.45 -16.60
C ILE A 963 -4.86 -28.95 -16.14
N PHE A 964 -4.63 -28.94 -14.82
CA PHE A 964 -3.33 -28.56 -14.26
C PHE A 964 -2.21 -29.44 -14.81
N PHE A 965 -2.32 -30.76 -14.75
CA PHE A 965 -1.26 -31.67 -15.22
C PHE A 965 -1.01 -31.55 -16.73
N VAL A 966 -2.06 -31.57 -17.55
CA VAL A 966 -1.94 -31.48 -19.01
C VAL A 966 -1.32 -30.15 -19.43
N SER A 967 -1.64 -29.04 -18.78
CA SER A 967 -1.02 -27.75 -19.07
C SER A 967 0.51 -27.73 -18.88
N GLN A 968 1.08 -28.65 -18.08
CA GLN A 968 2.53 -28.72 -17.86
C GLN A 968 3.26 -29.40 -19.03
N HIS A 969 2.58 -30.19 -19.86
CA HIS A 969 3.19 -30.89 -21.00
C HIS A 969 3.76 -29.92 -22.05
N VAL A 970 3.32 -28.66 -22.06
CA VAL A 970 3.89 -27.62 -22.92
C VAL A 970 5.40 -27.47 -22.76
N LEU A 971 5.95 -27.84 -21.58
CA LEU A 971 7.39 -27.86 -21.31
C LEU A 971 8.17 -28.87 -22.16
N MET A 972 7.53 -29.79 -22.88
CA MET A 972 8.21 -30.67 -23.85
C MET A 972 8.55 -29.94 -25.17
N ARG A 973 7.98 -28.76 -25.41
CA ARG A 973 8.28 -27.93 -26.59
C ARG A 973 9.60 -27.17 -26.42
N GLU A 974 10.71 -27.90 -26.38
CA GLU A 974 12.06 -27.33 -26.18
C GLU A 974 12.36 -26.15 -27.11
N ARG A 975 12.02 -26.25 -28.39
CA ARG A 975 12.24 -25.19 -29.37
C ARG A 975 11.45 -23.92 -29.04
N ASP A 976 10.14 -24.03 -28.82
CA ASP A 976 9.29 -22.86 -28.57
C ASP A 976 9.64 -22.19 -27.23
N VAL A 977 9.84 -23.00 -26.19
CA VAL A 977 10.19 -22.48 -24.86
C VAL A 977 11.59 -21.84 -24.85
N SER A 978 12.57 -22.44 -25.54
CA SER A 978 13.91 -21.85 -25.67
C SER A 978 13.88 -20.54 -26.47
N GLN A 979 13.04 -20.46 -27.50
CA GLN A 979 12.86 -19.24 -28.28
C GLN A 979 12.36 -18.08 -27.41
N LEU A 980 11.44 -18.31 -26.47
CA LEU A 980 10.99 -17.26 -25.54
C LEU A 980 12.16 -16.66 -24.73
N PHE A 981 13.12 -17.49 -24.30
CA PHE A 981 14.30 -16.98 -23.59
C PHE A 981 15.21 -16.15 -24.51
N VAL A 982 15.42 -16.60 -25.75
CA VAL A 982 16.23 -15.92 -26.76
C VAL A 982 15.60 -14.59 -27.18
N ASP A 983 14.26 -14.53 -27.27
CA ASP A 983 13.48 -13.33 -27.55
C ASP A 983 13.48 -12.32 -26.39
N GLY A 984 14.11 -12.70 -25.27
CA GLY A 984 14.41 -11.80 -24.16
C GLY A 984 13.45 -11.89 -22.98
N MET A 985 12.65 -12.94 -22.83
CA MET A 985 11.61 -13.09 -21.78
C MET A 985 12.08 -12.79 -20.33
N VAL A 986 13.34 -13.04 -19.99
CA VAL A 986 13.92 -12.68 -18.67
C VAL A 986 15.09 -11.69 -18.77
N GLY A 987 15.20 -10.98 -19.89
CA GLY A 987 16.26 -10.03 -20.21
C GLY A 987 17.62 -10.68 -20.50
N LYS A 988 18.68 -9.87 -20.57
CA LYS A 988 20.06 -10.28 -20.96
C LYS A 988 20.65 -11.46 -20.17
N ASN A 989 20.22 -11.68 -18.93
CA ASN A 989 20.73 -12.74 -18.06
C ASN A 989 19.95 -14.07 -18.22
N PHE A 990 19.44 -14.37 -19.41
CA PHE A 990 18.58 -15.53 -19.65
C PHE A 990 19.30 -16.88 -19.62
N SER A 991 20.62 -16.92 -19.83
CA SER A 991 21.40 -18.16 -19.94
C SER A 991 21.20 -19.11 -18.75
N ARG A 992 21.13 -18.56 -17.53
CA ARG A 992 20.89 -19.34 -16.31
C ARG A 992 19.48 -19.91 -16.24
N ALA A 993 18.48 -19.16 -16.70
CA ALA A 993 17.09 -19.60 -16.71
C ALA A 993 16.84 -20.66 -17.79
N LEU A 994 17.41 -20.47 -18.98
CA LEU A 994 17.34 -21.41 -20.10
C LEU A 994 18.01 -22.75 -19.74
N SER A 995 19.23 -22.72 -19.22
CA SER A 995 19.93 -23.93 -18.78
C SER A 995 19.20 -24.66 -17.65
N PHE A 996 18.60 -23.91 -16.71
CA PHE A 996 17.75 -24.48 -15.67
C PHE A 996 16.54 -25.21 -16.25
N TYR A 997 15.83 -24.61 -17.21
CA TYR A 997 14.69 -25.24 -17.87
C TYR A 997 15.10 -26.57 -18.52
N LEU A 998 16.06 -26.53 -19.45
CA LEU A 998 16.49 -27.70 -20.23
C LEU A 998 16.95 -28.87 -19.36
N MET A 999 17.64 -28.59 -18.25
CA MET A 999 18.13 -29.64 -17.35
C MET A 999 17.06 -30.25 -16.43
N ARG A 1000 15.96 -29.53 -16.13
CA ARG A 1000 15.09 -29.86 -14.99
C ARG A 1000 13.66 -30.22 -15.36
N TYR A 1001 13.16 -29.76 -16.50
CA TYR A 1001 11.79 -30.06 -16.90
C TYR A 1001 11.48 -31.57 -17.00
N PRO A 1002 12.37 -32.48 -17.48
CA PRO A 1002 12.01 -33.90 -17.62
C PRO A 1002 11.84 -34.58 -16.25
N GLY A 1003 12.68 -34.22 -15.28
CA GLY A 1003 12.57 -34.72 -13.91
C GLY A 1003 11.33 -34.19 -13.19
N TYR A 1004 10.93 -32.95 -13.48
CA TYR A 1004 9.71 -32.35 -12.94
C TYR A 1004 8.45 -33.05 -13.43
N LEU A 1005 8.31 -33.27 -14.74
CA LEU A 1005 7.15 -33.95 -15.32
C LEU A 1005 6.99 -35.37 -14.77
N ARG A 1006 8.07 -36.16 -14.72
CA ARG A 1006 8.04 -37.51 -14.10
C ARG A 1006 7.60 -37.50 -12.63
N ALA A 1007 8.00 -36.48 -11.87
CA ALA A 1007 7.60 -36.35 -10.47
C ALA A 1007 6.12 -35.97 -10.31
N LEU A 1008 5.58 -35.16 -11.22
CA LEU A 1008 4.17 -34.84 -11.29
C LEU A 1008 3.32 -36.05 -11.67
N ASP A 1009 3.74 -36.85 -12.65
CA ASP A 1009 3.03 -38.07 -13.05
C ASP A 1009 2.94 -39.07 -11.90
N ALA A 1010 4.06 -39.29 -11.20
CA ALA A 1010 4.09 -40.12 -10.00
C ALA A 1010 3.16 -39.59 -8.89
N MET A 1011 2.98 -38.26 -8.81
CA MET A 1011 2.06 -37.64 -7.86
C MET A 1011 0.59 -37.80 -8.30
N LEU A 1012 0.30 -37.66 -9.58
CA LEU A 1012 -1.02 -37.88 -10.16
C LEU A 1012 -1.49 -39.32 -9.92
N LEU A 1013 -0.64 -40.32 -10.19
CA LEU A 1013 -0.94 -41.74 -9.94
C LEU A 1013 -1.29 -42.00 -8.46
N ARG A 1014 -0.54 -41.40 -7.53
CA ARG A 1014 -0.80 -41.51 -6.07
C ARG A 1014 -2.08 -40.81 -5.62
N LEU A 1015 -2.54 -39.78 -6.34
CA LEU A 1015 -3.77 -39.05 -6.04
C LEU A 1015 -5.00 -39.63 -6.76
N GLY A 1016 -4.80 -40.33 -7.87
CA GLY A 1016 -5.83 -41.08 -8.60
C GLY A 1016 -6.13 -42.46 -7.98
N GLY A 1017 -5.17 -43.05 -7.26
CA GLY A 1017 -5.31 -44.36 -6.62
C GLY A 1017 -6.27 -44.45 -5.43
N SER A 1018 -7.00 -43.39 -5.07
CA SER A 1018 -8.06 -43.45 -4.05
C SER A 1018 -9.48 -43.63 -4.62
N GLY A 1019 -9.60 -44.03 -5.89
CA GLY A 1019 -10.90 -44.28 -6.51
C GLY A 1019 -10.82 -44.83 -7.93
N SER A 1020 -10.20 -45.99 -8.13
CA SER A 1020 -10.48 -46.89 -9.26
C SER A 1020 -9.63 -48.17 -9.14
N SER A 1021 -10.10 -49.14 -8.37
CA SER A 1021 -9.67 -50.54 -8.57
C SER A 1021 -10.42 -51.08 -9.78
N GLY A 1022 -9.73 -51.27 -10.91
CA GLY A 1022 -10.28 -51.99 -12.04
C GLY A 1022 -9.75 -51.53 -13.39
N GLN A 1023 -8.50 -51.89 -13.70
CA GLN A 1023 -7.99 -52.37 -15.00
C GLN A 1023 -6.47 -52.16 -15.06
N ARG A 1024 -5.74 -53.26 -14.90
CA ARG A 1024 -4.33 -53.36 -15.32
C ARG A 1024 -4.30 -53.43 -16.85
N PRO A 1025 -3.37 -52.75 -17.55
CA PRO A 1025 -3.10 -53.07 -18.94
C PRO A 1025 -2.39 -54.42 -19.00
N VAL A 1026 -2.89 -55.27 -19.90
CA VAL A 1026 -2.28 -56.55 -20.29
C VAL A 1026 -0.96 -56.25 -21.02
N ALA A 1027 0.08 -57.01 -20.66
CA ALA A 1027 1.39 -56.97 -21.31
C ALA A 1027 1.27 -57.44 -22.77
N ALA A 1028 1.82 -56.66 -23.70
CA ALA A 1028 2.07 -57.13 -25.07
C ALA A 1028 3.29 -58.06 -25.04
N GLY A 1029 3.09 -59.27 -25.56
CA GLY A 1029 4.10 -60.30 -25.68
C GLY A 1029 5.12 -60.01 -26.78
N ASP A 1030 6.29 -60.61 -26.57
CA ASP A 1030 7.31 -60.86 -27.58
C ASP A 1030 6.71 -61.52 -28.83
N GLU A 1031 7.14 -61.07 -30.01
CA GLU A 1031 7.35 -61.95 -31.15
C GLU A 1031 8.50 -61.42 -32.01
N ALA A 1032 9.35 -62.36 -32.40
CA ALA A 1032 10.61 -62.20 -33.11
C ALA A 1032 10.40 -62.06 -34.62
N ASP A 1033 11.11 -61.11 -35.24
CA ASP A 1033 12.10 -61.31 -36.32
C ASP A 1033 12.76 -59.98 -36.70
#